data_AF-A0A935QUM1-F1
#
_entry.id   AF-A0A935QUM1-F1
#
_cell.length_a   1.000
_cell.length_b   1.000
_cell.length_c   1.000
_cell.angle_alpha   90.00
_cell.angle_beta   90.00
_cell.angle_gamma   90.00
#
_symmetry.space_group_name_H-M   'P 1'
#
loop_
_entity.id
_entity.type
_entity.pdbx_description
1 polymer ?
#
loop_
_entity_poly.entity_id
_entity_poly.type
_entity_poly.pdbx_seq_one_letter_code
_entity_poly.pdbx_strand_id
1 'polypeptide(L)'
;MAFPFILLAASTAMAADLTVNATTTTLNGTQTYDNIYVINGGKLVVTTYTGSGTTGTVTLVADYVYVDATSSIVASGAGYRGVSNGNGEGTGGGKGGSCCRDGGGGGGHGGAGGAGSLDGCGSGGGAGGAAYGSSTSATIDMGSAGGAAGAADGDSGGSGSPGGGAITISAAKIEILGSITTDGTAGTVINGDGSAGGAGGGVLLEAADLVCSGTIYARGGGGGVTDDAGGGGGGGVIKQFADSTATYCTTVVTGGTTGCGASSGSVGISVKTIADFDGDGFLYTDGDCDAADGSVYPGATEVDADGVDQDCNGVDSGVDTDGDGIDDDIEVDVDDTDPLDPDTDGDGLDDGEEQVYGSDPLNDDTDADGLLDGEDVDAGADPTDRDTDNDGLDDGEEVIVEGTDPADADTDGDGLDDGEEVLVEGTDPLDTDTDNDGLSDGDEVNTHTTDPNDADSDNDGLQDGAEVNTHGTDPDDNDTDGDGLTDGAEVNTHTTDPLDTDTDGDTLTDGAEVNTHTTDPLDTDSDDDALTDGAEVNTHSTDPNNADTDGDGCADGDEVNTYGTDPNDADSDGDGVDDCDEISAGTDPDDSDSDSDGVDDGDEITDGTDPNDADTDDDGVDDGDEAIDGTDPLDEDTDDDGLTDGEEDVSGTDPLDDDTDDDGLTDGDELDEGTDPLDEDTDGDGLTDGDEVTGGTDPLDTDTDDDGLTDAEEVNDTGTDPTNPDTDADGLTDAEEINDTGTDPLNGDTDADGLTDGDELNVHSTDPLNEDTDGGGRSDGEEVNLDGTDPLDPNDDLLDSDNDGISDYAETTDFGTDPFDDDTDDDGLLDGREVYEVATDPLDDDSDDDGLLDGREVDETLSNPNDADSDDDGLSDGREVDETLTDPNNADTDADGLNDLDEVDVHGTDPLDADTDDGGRSDGEEITLDGTDPFNGEDDLKDTDGDGVSDPAEAELGTDPLDPDTDDDGLTDGDEAYTTGTDPLNPDTDTDGLSDFDEVNTTTTDPLNPDTDTDGLTDGDEVNTYETDPLDADSDDDGLTDGDEVNTHTTDPLDADSDDGGVIDGEEISAGTNPLDPTDDVPGPDDSGLDDTGDDVVDIGLPKGGGGLSCATTTSQPWWAGVVAALGALWARRKRAA
;
A
#
# COMPACT_ATOMS: atom_id res chain seq x y z
N MET A 1 13.75 62.72 1.25
CA MET A 1 13.20 63.00 2.62
C MET A 1 12.18 64.15 2.61
N ALA A 2 10.88 63.83 2.71
CA ALA A 2 9.79 64.78 2.60
C ALA A 2 9.29 65.35 3.97
N PHE A 3 9.43 66.68 4.16
CA PHE A 3 8.57 67.58 4.97
C PHE A 3 8.42 67.36 6.51
N PRO A 4 7.78 68.27 7.29
CA PRO A 4 7.18 69.57 6.94
C PRO A 4 7.59 70.79 7.80
N PHE A 5 7.49 72.00 7.22
CA PHE A 5 6.71 73.05 7.89
C PHE A 5 6.01 74.03 6.92
N ILE A 6 4.77 73.68 6.61
CA ILE A 6 3.58 74.54 6.69
C ILE A 6 3.54 75.79 5.77
N LEU A 7 2.78 75.59 4.70
CA LEU A 7 1.97 76.61 4.04
C LEU A 7 1.06 77.34 5.05
N LEU A 8 1.20 78.67 5.18
CA LEU A 8 0.04 79.52 5.44
C LEU A 8 0.17 80.88 4.77
N ALA A 9 -0.59 81.07 3.70
CA ALA A 9 -0.73 82.36 3.03
C ALA A 9 -1.27 83.44 3.97
N ALA A 10 -0.77 84.67 3.86
CA ALA A 10 -1.50 85.73 3.16
C ALA A 10 -0.93 87.16 3.37
N SER A 11 -1.08 87.98 2.33
CA SER A 11 -1.41 89.42 2.43
C SER A 11 -0.36 90.41 2.96
N THR A 12 0.39 91.00 2.02
CA THR A 12 0.64 92.47 1.93
C THR A 12 1.13 93.22 3.18
N ALA A 13 2.45 93.34 3.35
CA ALA A 13 3.13 94.51 3.94
C ALA A 13 4.66 94.35 3.79
N MET A 14 5.42 95.45 3.83
CA MET A 14 6.87 95.39 4.08
C MET A 14 7.12 94.81 5.49
N ALA A 15 8.21 94.06 5.67
CA ALA A 15 8.50 93.26 6.87
C ALA A 15 9.02 94.11 8.04
N ALA A 16 8.15 94.98 8.57
CA ALA A 16 8.49 96.03 9.53
C ALA A 16 9.42 95.63 10.71
N ASP A 17 10.38 96.51 11.02
CA ASP A 17 11.33 96.39 12.15
C ASP A 17 10.76 95.81 13.46
N LEU A 18 11.43 94.81 14.02
CA LEU A 18 11.15 94.26 15.35
C LEU A 18 11.97 94.99 16.43
N THR A 19 11.32 95.82 17.26
CA THR A 19 11.97 96.45 18.43
C THR A 19 11.47 95.88 19.77
N VAL A 20 12.35 95.20 20.51
CA VAL A 20 12.11 94.64 21.85
C VAL A 20 12.79 95.54 22.90
N ASN A 21 12.04 96.44 23.53
CA ASN A 21 12.58 97.51 24.37
C ASN A 21 12.07 97.42 25.82
N ALA A 22 12.93 96.98 26.75
CA ALA A 22 12.61 96.72 28.16
C ALA A 22 11.41 95.78 28.41
N THR A 23 11.07 94.95 27.40
CA THR A 23 9.97 93.98 27.41
C THR A 23 10.48 92.59 27.04
N THR A 24 9.67 91.56 27.33
CA THR A 24 9.90 90.20 26.84
C THR A 24 9.02 89.93 25.62
N THR A 25 9.60 89.40 24.55
CA THR A 25 8.91 88.96 23.32
C THR A 25 9.28 87.51 23.06
N THR A 26 8.32 86.67 22.67
CA THR A 26 8.53 85.23 22.42
C THR A 26 8.31 84.90 20.95
N LEU A 27 9.23 84.14 20.33
CA LEU A 27 9.23 83.75 18.91
C LEU A 27 9.64 82.28 18.74
N ASN A 28 9.34 81.68 17.59
CA ASN A 28 9.82 80.36 17.18
C ASN A 28 9.71 80.19 15.65
N GLY A 29 10.38 79.18 15.08
CA GLY A 29 10.45 78.98 13.63
C GLY A 29 11.19 80.11 12.90
N THR A 30 11.00 80.20 11.58
CA THR A 30 11.64 81.23 10.75
C THR A 30 10.87 82.55 10.82
N GLN A 31 11.60 83.65 11.05
CA GLN A 31 11.05 84.97 11.31
C GLN A 31 11.86 86.03 10.55
N THR A 32 11.26 86.60 9.51
CA THR A 32 11.88 87.62 8.65
C THR A 32 11.41 89.03 9.05
N TYR A 33 12.35 89.97 9.19
CA TYR A 33 12.11 91.39 9.51
C TYR A 33 13.19 92.26 8.86
N ASP A 34 12.91 93.50 8.47
CA ASP A 34 13.92 94.42 7.92
C ASP A 34 15.08 94.63 8.95
N ASN A 35 14.77 95.04 10.19
CA ASN A 35 15.76 95.18 11.27
C ASN A 35 15.24 94.68 12.62
N ILE A 36 16.12 94.14 13.48
CA ILE A 36 15.80 93.65 14.83
C ILE A 36 16.62 94.39 15.90
N TYR A 37 15.95 95.04 16.86
CA TYR A 37 16.58 95.79 17.96
C TYR A 37 16.13 95.28 19.33
N VAL A 38 17.03 94.70 20.13
CA VAL A 38 16.78 94.26 21.51
C VAL A 38 17.54 95.17 22.49
N ILE A 39 16.82 96.06 23.19
CA ILE A 39 17.41 97.22 23.90
C ILE A 39 16.80 97.49 25.29
N ASN A 40 17.55 98.21 26.13
CA ASN A 40 17.21 98.65 27.50
C ASN A 40 16.74 97.52 28.45
N GLY A 41 17.33 96.34 28.35
CA GLY A 41 16.89 95.15 29.10
C GLY A 41 15.74 94.40 28.43
N GLY A 42 15.61 94.54 27.11
CA GLY A 42 14.73 93.71 26.30
C GLY A 42 15.16 92.25 26.32
N LYS A 43 14.19 91.34 26.21
CA LYS A 43 14.44 89.90 26.17
C LYS A 43 13.66 89.24 25.04
N LEU A 44 14.37 88.75 24.01
CA LEU A 44 13.79 87.85 23.02
C LEU A 44 13.90 86.42 23.57
N VAL A 45 12.81 85.66 23.53
CA VAL A 45 12.73 84.31 24.11
C VAL A 45 12.25 83.32 23.05
N VAL A 46 12.88 82.15 22.97
CA VAL A 46 12.40 81.09 22.07
C VAL A 46 11.26 80.32 22.73
N THR A 47 10.17 80.05 22.01
CA THR A 47 9.08 79.19 22.49
C THR A 47 9.63 77.80 22.81
N THR A 48 9.36 77.27 24.01
CA THR A 48 9.87 75.96 24.44
C THR A 48 9.29 74.82 23.60
N TYR A 49 10.11 73.82 23.24
CA TYR A 49 9.70 72.64 22.49
C TYR A 49 8.52 71.92 23.15
N THR A 50 7.46 71.67 22.37
CA THR A 50 6.24 71.02 22.88
C THR A 50 6.10 69.54 22.49
N GLY A 51 7.02 68.98 21.70
CA GLY A 51 7.00 67.58 21.25
C GLY A 51 6.83 67.39 19.74
N SER A 52 6.52 68.44 18.99
CA SER A 52 6.49 68.46 17.52
C SER A 52 6.50 69.90 16.98
N GLY A 53 6.83 70.04 15.68
CA GLY A 53 6.85 71.30 14.94
C GLY A 53 7.99 72.27 15.29
N THR A 54 7.96 73.48 14.72
CA THR A 54 9.01 74.53 14.83
C THR A 54 9.14 75.18 16.22
N THR A 55 8.80 74.48 17.29
CA THR A 55 9.03 74.94 18.67
C THR A 55 10.46 74.58 19.12
N GLY A 56 11.00 75.32 20.07
CA GLY A 56 12.37 75.14 20.57
C GLY A 56 13.49 75.64 19.67
N THR A 57 13.20 75.93 18.40
CA THR A 57 14.09 76.62 17.46
C THR A 57 13.57 78.00 17.10
N VAL A 58 14.48 78.90 16.72
CA VAL A 58 14.14 80.14 15.99
C VAL A 58 15.22 80.44 14.96
N THR A 59 14.80 80.85 13.77
CA THR A 59 15.68 81.38 12.72
C THR A 59 15.28 82.83 12.48
N LEU A 60 16.15 83.77 12.81
CA LEU A 60 15.94 85.20 12.57
C LEU A 60 16.66 85.58 11.28
N VAL A 61 15.91 86.10 10.30
CA VAL A 61 16.45 86.63 9.04
C VAL A 61 16.16 88.14 9.01
N ALA A 62 17.19 88.97 8.85
CA ALA A 62 17.05 90.42 8.81
C ALA A 62 18.27 91.11 8.17
N ASP A 63 18.18 92.40 7.84
CA ASP A 63 19.36 93.14 7.36
C ASP A 63 20.31 93.46 8.53
N TYR A 64 19.75 93.84 9.68
CA TYR A 64 20.51 94.19 10.87
C TYR A 64 19.90 93.66 12.16
N VAL A 65 20.71 92.99 12.99
CA VAL A 65 20.32 92.52 14.33
C VAL A 65 21.20 93.14 15.41
N TYR A 66 20.61 93.96 16.28
CA TYR A 66 21.30 94.67 17.37
C TYR A 66 20.79 94.25 18.76
N VAL A 67 21.69 93.84 19.65
CA VAL A 67 21.38 93.51 21.06
C VAL A 67 22.27 94.31 22.00
N ASP A 68 21.68 95.25 22.77
CA ASP A 68 22.46 96.09 23.67
C ASP A 68 23.02 95.35 24.91
N ALA A 69 24.01 95.96 25.56
CA ALA A 69 24.75 95.36 26.69
C ALA A 69 23.90 95.05 27.96
N THR A 70 22.62 95.41 27.97
CA THR A 70 21.68 95.09 29.05
C THR A 70 20.61 94.06 28.65
N SER A 71 20.56 93.71 27.37
CA SER A 71 19.49 92.94 26.73
C SER A 71 19.95 91.54 26.34
N SER A 72 19.02 90.64 26.01
CA SER A 72 19.35 89.24 25.75
C SER A 72 18.42 88.51 24.79
N ILE A 73 18.95 87.49 24.11
CA ILE A 73 18.18 86.48 23.36
C ILE A 73 18.34 85.15 24.08
N VAL A 74 17.25 84.45 24.40
CA VAL A 74 17.29 83.29 25.31
C VAL A 74 16.41 82.12 24.83
N ALA A 75 17.06 80.99 24.56
CA ALA A 75 16.43 79.68 24.36
C ALA A 75 16.75 78.70 25.50
N SER A 76 17.17 79.18 26.68
CA SER A 76 17.47 78.31 27.81
C SER A 76 16.26 77.46 28.24
N GLY A 77 16.44 76.14 28.31
CA GLY A 77 15.35 75.20 28.59
C GLY A 77 14.28 75.09 27.50
N ALA A 78 14.54 75.62 26.29
CA ALA A 78 13.59 75.60 25.19
C ALA A 78 13.79 74.43 24.21
N GLY A 79 14.87 73.66 24.33
CA GLY A 79 15.14 72.49 23.49
C GLY A 79 14.28 71.30 23.88
N TYR A 80 14.69 70.10 23.47
CA TYR A 80 13.94 68.87 23.72
C TYR A 80 13.51 68.76 25.18
N ARG A 81 12.24 68.36 25.40
CA ARG A 81 11.61 68.30 26.72
C ARG A 81 12.03 67.01 27.43
N GLY A 82 12.23 67.09 28.74
CA GLY A 82 12.35 65.88 29.55
C GLY A 82 10.96 65.37 29.92
N VAL A 83 10.74 64.08 29.76
CA VAL A 83 9.47 63.41 30.11
C VAL A 83 9.52 62.86 31.54
N SER A 84 8.35 62.53 32.07
CA SER A 84 8.19 61.77 33.33
C SER A 84 8.39 60.28 33.08
N ASN A 85 9.09 59.58 33.98
CA ASN A 85 9.33 58.13 33.92
C ASN A 85 9.85 57.61 32.55
N GLY A 86 10.83 58.29 31.97
CA GLY A 86 11.40 57.89 30.68
C GLY A 86 12.76 58.51 30.36
N ASN A 87 13.30 58.12 29.21
CA ASN A 87 14.47 58.74 28.60
C ASN A 87 14.15 60.18 28.18
N GLY A 88 15.10 61.10 28.30
CA GLY A 88 14.95 62.46 27.77
C GLY A 88 14.83 62.44 26.25
N GLU A 89 14.07 63.39 25.69
CA GLU A 89 13.90 63.49 24.23
C GLU A 89 15.13 64.09 23.52
N GLY A 90 15.19 63.86 22.21
CA GLY A 90 16.25 64.27 21.29
C GLY A 90 17.30 63.17 21.05
N THR A 91 18.09 63.33 20.00
CA THR A 91 19.08 62.35 19.50
C THR A 91 20.16 61.94 20.52
N GLY A 92 20.54 62.86 21.42
CA GLY A 92 21.39 62.60 22.59
C GLY A 92 20.60 62.59 23.90
N GLY A 93 19.36 62.08 23.88
CA GLY A 93 18.51 61.94 25.05
C GLY A 93 19.17 61.16 26.18
N GLY A 94 19.27 61.75 27.37
CA GLY A 94 19.79 61.05 28.54
C GLY A 94 18.84 59.95 28.99
N LYS A 95 19.34 58.74 29.28
CA LYS A 95 18.47 57.61 29.63
C LYS A 95 17.86 57.79 31.03
N GLY A 96 16.60 57.40 31.18
CA GLY A 96 15.90 57.44 32.46
C GLY A 96 16.50 56.46 33.47
N GLY A 97 16.22 56.69 34.76
CA GLY A 97 16.43 55.67 35.78
C GLY A 97 15.52 54.47 35.58
N SER A 98 15.96 53.29 36.01
CA SER A 98 15.15 52.05 36.00
C SER A 98 14.64 51.73 37.41
N CYS A 99 13.80 50.71 37.58
CA CYS A 99 13.12 50.34 38.83
C CYS A 99 14.02 49.89 40.00
N CYS A 100 15.34 50.06 39.88
CA CYS A 100 16.35 49.82 40.91
C CYS A 100 17.64 50.63 40.65
N ARG A 101 17.52 51.75 39.92
CA ARG A 101 18.63 52.55 39.35
C ARG A 101 18.19 54.00 39.20
N ASP A 102 18.27 54.77 40.27
CA ASP A 102 17.32 55.88 40.45
C ASP A 102 17.77 57.24 39.90
N GLY A 103 19.07 57.49 39.76
CA GLY A 103 19.58 58.69 39.10
C GLY A 103 19.46 58.62 37.56
N GLY A 104 18.77 59.58 36.94
CA GLY A 104 18.70 59.69 35.47
C GLY A 104 20.01 60.15 34.83
N GLY A 105 20.27 59.77 33.58
CA GLY A 105 21.41 60.24 32.79
C GLY A 105 21.14 61.60 32.13
N GLY A 106 22.14 62.48 32.06
CA GLY A 106 21.99 63.82 31.49
C GLY A 106 22.00 63.81 29.96
N GLY A 107 21.37 64.81 29.33
CA GLY A 107 21.33 64.91 27.87
C GLY A 107 22.69 65.26 27.27
N GLY A 108 22.98 64.79 26.07
CA GLY A 108 24.11 65.24 25.25
C GLY A 108 23.67 66.24 24.17
N HIS A 109 24.63 66.98 23.64
CA HIS A 109 24.61 67.84 22.43
C HIS A 109 25.88 68.67 22.52
N GLY A 110 26.72 68.72 21.48
CA GLY A 110 28.07 69.29 21.47
C GLY A 110 29.10 68.53 22.33
N GLY A 111 28.74 68.23 23.57
CA GLY A 111 29.42 67.31 24.47
C GLY A 111 28.47 66.24 25.00
N ALA A 112 29.03 65.10 25.41
CA ALA A 112 28.24 63.99 25.99
C ALA A 112 27.75 64.33 27.40
N GLY A 113 26.52 63.89 27.71
CA GLY A 113 25.94 63.98 29.03
C GLY A 113 26.64 63.06 30.04
N GLY A 114 26.58 63.42 31.32
CA GLY A 114 27.04 62.55 32.41
C GLY A 114 26.02 61.44 32.70
N ALA A 115 26.47 60.24 33.07
CA ALA A 115 25.58 59.19 33.54
C ALA A 115 25.09 59.47 34.97
N GLY A 116 23.83 59.12 35.26
CA GLY A 116 23.31 59.13 36.64
C GLY A 116 23.94 58.03 37.49
N SER A 117 23.81 58.13 38.81
CA SER A 117 24.42 57.16 39.72
C SER A 117 23.57 56.87 40.94
N LEU A 118 23.72 55.64 41.45
CA LEU A 118 23.26 55.23 42.77
C LEU A 118 24.36 55.58 43.79
N ASP A 119 24.02 56.20 44.92
CA ASP A 119 24.96 56.50 46.03
C ASP A 119 26.28 57.26 45.63
N GLY A 120 26.22 58.07 44.57
CA GLY A 120 27.33 58.87 44.04
C GLY A 120 28.14 58.22 42.91
N CYS A 121 28.86 59.05 42.14
CA CYS A 121 29.26 58.75 40.75
C CYS A 121 30.15 57.51 40.54
N GLY A 122 29.52 56.41 40.09
CA GLY A 122 30.17 55.19 39.64
C GLY A 122 29.16 54.09 39.32
N SER A 123 28.85 53.89 38.04
CA SER A 123 28.14 52.73 37.46
C SER A 123 26.89 52.25 38.22
N GLY A 124 25.76 52.95 38.05
CA GLY A 124 24.49 52.53 38.65
C GLY A 124 23.24 53.07 37.95
N GLY A 125 23.18 54.38 37.65
CA GLY A 125 21.99 55.04 37.10
C GLY A 125 21.87 54.99 35.57
N GLY A 126 20.95 55.81 35.04
CA GLY A 126 20.72 55.97 33.61
C GLY A 126 21.95 56.51 32.86
N ALA A 127 22.22 55.96 31.68
CA ALA A 127 23.35 56.39 30.86
C ALA A 127 23.19 57.84 30.36
N GLY A 128 24.28 58.60 30.38
CA GLY A 128 24.33 59.94 29.78
C GLY A 128 24.18 59.86 28.27
N GLY A 129 23.50 60.85 27.68
CA GLY A 129 23.25 60.91 26.25
C GLY A 129 24.52 61.20 25.45
N ALA A 130 24.62 60.62 24.26
CA ALA A 130 25.73 60.81 23.35
C ALA A 130 25.86 62.27 22.88
N ALA A 131 27.08 62.69 22.53
CA ALA A 131 27.29 63.97 21.87
C ALA A 131 26.85 63.89 20.41
N TYR A 132 26.03 64.83 19.97
CA TYR A 132 25.67 65.08 18.57
C TYR A 132 25.71 66.59 18.30
N GLY A 133 25.55 66.99 17.05
CA GLY A 133 25.73 68.38 16.63
C GLY A 133 27.20 68.67 16.39
N SER A 134 27.57 68.86 15.13
CA SER A 134 28.93 69.21 14.72
C SER A 134 29.16 70.71 14.82
N SER A 135 30.36 71.15 15.22
CA SER A 135 30.76 72.56 15.14
C SER A 135 31.11 73.04 13.71
N THR A 136 31.05 72.17 12.70
CA THR A 136 31.38 72.48 11.29
C THR A 136 30.24 72.26 10.29
N SER A 137 29.13 71.62 10.67
CA SER A 137 27.94 71.47 9.80
C SER A 137 27.24 72.81 9.53
N ALA A 138 26.44 72.92 8.47
CA ALA A 138 25.65 74.11 8.13
C ALA A 138 24.41 74.33 9.04
N THR A 139 23.82 73.25 9.59
CA THR A 139 22.61 73.32 10.45
C THR A 139 22.96 73.44 11.94
N ILE A 140 22.00 73.79 12.81
CA ILE A 140 22.26 73.88 14.26
C ILE A 140 21.12 73.27 15.09
N ASP A 141 21.47 72.35 15.99
CA ASP A 141 20.49 71.54 16.70
C ASP A 141 20.06 72.12 18.05
N MET A 142 18.90 71.67 18.52
CA MET A 142 18.50 71.81 19.93
C MET A 142 19.31 70.86 20.79
N GLY A 143 19.53 71.21 22.07
CA GLY A 143 20.11 70.30 23.05
C GLY A 143 19.08 69.29 23.55
N SER A 144 19.51 68.04 23.77
CA SER A 144 18.65 66.98 24.29
C SER A 144 18.30 67.16 25.77
N ALA A 145 17.18 66.57 26.17
CA ALA A 145 16.77 66.54 27.57
C ALA A 145 17.61 65.54 28.39
N GLY A 146 17.67 65.79 29.70
CA GLY A 146 18.04 64.76 30.66
C GLY A 146 16.95 63.69 30.81
N GLY A 147 17.33 62.50 31.26
CA GLY A 147 16.39 61.44 31.64
C GLY A 147 15.69 61.72 32.97
N ALA A 148 14.51 61.13 33.13
CA ALA A 148 13.80 61.11 34.39
C ALA A 148 14.57 60.33 35.46
N ALA A 149 14.30 60.61 36.72
CA ALA A 149 14.69 59.71 37.80
C ALA A 149 13.90 58.39 37.74
N GLY A 150 14.45 57.33 38.33
CA GLY A 150 13.80 56.02 38.47
C GLY A 150 12.61 56.06 39.43
N ALA A 151 11.87 54.95 39.50
CA ALA A 151 10.66 54.80 40.30
C ALA A 151 10.69 53.51 41.14
N ALA A 152 11.82 53.25 41.82
CA ALA A 152 12.09 51.95 42.46
C ALA A 152 11.19 51.58 43.66
N ASP A 153 10.54 52.55 44.30
CA ASP A 153 9.66 52.33 45.46
C ASP A 153 8.16 52.55 45.18
N GLY A 154 7.81 52.93 43.95
CA GLY A 154 6.44 53.21 43.51
C GLY A 154 6.04 54.69 43.47
N ASP A 155 6.92 55.61 43.87
CA ASP A 155 6.70 57.05 43.64
C ASP A 155 7.19 57.49 42.24
N SER A 156 6.65 58.60 41.73
CA SER A 156 7.05 59.15 40.43
C SER A 156 8.33 59.98 40.55
N GLY A 157 9.47 59.38 40.18
CA GLY A 157 10.74 60.07 40.00
C GLY A 157 10.59 61.30 39.10
N GLY A 158 11.28 62.39 39.46
CA GLY A 158 11.11 63.67 38.77
C GLY A 158 11.40 63.58 37.27
N SER A 159 10.58 64.28 36.46
CA SER A 159 10.80 64.39 35.02
C SER A 159 12.19 64.93 34.72
N GLY A 160 12.82 64.41 33.67
CA GLY A 160 14.09 64.93 33.19
C GLY A 160 14.02 66.43 32.87
N SER A 161 15.14 67.14 32.94
CA SER A 161 15.14 68.58 32.67
C SER A 161 15.36 68.90 31.18
N PRO A 162 14.55 69.79 30.56
CA PRO A 162 14.69 70.18 29.16
C PRO A 162 16.07 70.71 28.78
N GLY A 163 16.51 70.38 27.56
CA GLY A 163 17.70 70.93 26.94
C GLY A 163 17.53 72.40 26.51
N GLY A 164 18.60 73.01 26.03
CA GLY A 164 18.58 74.36 25.45
C GLY A 164 18.07 74.34 24.00
N GLY A 165 17.32 75.37 23.61
CA GLY A 165 16.83 75.51 22.24
C GLY A 165 17.91 75.95 21.25
N ALA A 166 17.57 75.94 19.96
CA ALA A 166 18.46 76.38 18.89
C ALA A 166 18.12 77.82 18.45
N ILE A 167 19.15 78.61 18.16
CA ILE A 167 19.00 79.97 17.61
C ILE A 167 19.88 80.09 16.38
N THR A 168 19.28 80.31 15.21
CA THR A 168 19.97 80.80 14.02
C THR A 168 19.67 82.28 13.86
N ILE A 169 20.70 83.08 13.58
CA ILE A 169 20.56 84.49 13.16
C ILE A 169 21.38 84.63 11.89
N SER A 170 20.71 84.85 10.77
CA SER A 170 21.34 85.23 9.50
C SER A 170 20.97 86.68 9.20
N ALA A 171 21.98 87.55 9.10
CA ALA A 171 21.74 88.95 8.78
C ALA A 171 22.96 89.61 8.15
N ALA A 172 22.76 90.56 7.22
CA ALA A 172 23.87 91.28 6.60
C ALA A 172 24.82 91.88 7.65
N LYS A 173 24.27 92.37 8.77
CA LYS A 173 25.04 92.78 9.95
C LYS A 173 24.46 92.31 11.29
N ILE A 174 25.32 91.86 12.20
CA ILE A 174 24.96 91.45 13.57
C ILE A 174 25.82 92.20 14.61
N GLU A 175 25.18 92.88 15.55
CA GLU A 175 25.83 93.57 16.68
C GLU A 175 25.32 93.04 18.04
N ILE A 176 26.11 92.19 18.70
CA ILE A 176 25.76 91.61 20.01
C ILE A 176 26.66 92.20 21.10
N LEU A 177 26.13 93.16 21.85
CA LEU A 177 26.77 93.72 23.05
C LEU A 177 26.26 93.05 24.33
N GLY A 178 25.04 92.50 24.28
CA GLY A 178 24.36 91.80 25.39
C GLY A 178 24.75 90.32 25.52
N SER A 179 23.76 89.45 25.77
CA SER A 179 24.00 88.00 25.86
C SER A 179 23.00 87.16 25.09
N ILE A 180 23.50 86.13 24.40
CA ILE A 180 22.67 85.04 23.86
C ILE A 180 22.81 83.85 24.81
N THR A 181 21.72 83.14 25.11
CA THR A 181 21.77 82.05 26.12
C THR A 181 20.85 80.89 25.72
N THR A 182 21.46 79.75 25.44
CA THR A 182 20.82 78.48 25.09
C THR A 182 21.16 77.41 26.12
N ASP A 183 21.35 77.78 27.39
CA ASP A 183 21.68 76.82 28.46
C ASP A 183 20.59 75.75 28.67
N GLY A 184 20.97 74.50 28.86
CA GLY A 184 20.09 73.43 29.33
C GLY A 184 19.67 73.64 30.78
N THR A 185 18.50 73.13 31.15
CA THR A 185 17.97 73.30 32.51
C THR A 185 18.53 72.26 33.47
N ALA A 186 18.76 72.67 34.72
CA ALA A 186 19.30 71.78 35.74
C ALA A 186 18.24 70.82 36.28
N GLY A 187 18.67 69.58 36.52
CA GLY A 187 17.89 68.50 37.13
C GLY A 187 17.20 68.92 38.42
N THR A 188 15.94 68.51 38.55
CA THR A 188 15.16 68.66 39.80
C THR A 188 15.35 67.43 40.71
N VAL A 189 15.08 67.62 42.00
CA VAL A 189 15.04 66.54 43.00
C VAL A 189 13.62 66.40 43.50
N ILE A 190 13.04 65.21 43.40
CA ILE A 190 11.69 64.90 43.89
C ILE A 190 11.79 63.61 44.71
N ASN A 191 11.21 63.62 45.92
CA ASN A 191 11.17 62.54 46.94
C ASN A 191 12.50 61.93 47.45
N GLY A 192 13.58 62.08 46.70
CA GLY A 192 14.92 61.55 47.00
C GLY A 192 15.78 61.52 45.74
N ASP A 193 15.13 61.44 44.58
CA ASP A 193 15.80 61.02 43.35
C ASP A 193 16.16 62.23 42.48
N GLY A 194 17.40 62.22 41.98
CA GLY A 194 17.94 63.26 41.12
C GLY A 194 17.59 63.01 39.66
N SER A 195 16.63 63.77 39.13
CA SER A 195 16.44 63.86 37.68
C SER A 195 17.65 64.53 37.02
N ALA A 196 17.89 64.22 35.74
CA ALA A 196 19.09 64.66 35.07
C ALA A 196 18.98 66.05 34.43
N GLY A 197 20.12 66.70 34.23
CA GLY A 197 20.21 67.99 33.54
C GLY A 197 20.09 67.85 32.02
N GLY A 198 19.43 68.81 31.37
CA GLY A 198 19.38 68.92 29.91
C GLY A 198 20.68 69.49 29.33
N ALA A 199 21.00 69.14 28.09
CA ALA A 199 22.16 69.64 27.37
C ALA A 199 22.02 71.14 27.01
N GLY A 200 23.14 71.83 26.81
CA GLY A 200 23.14 73.14 26.18
C GLY A 200 22.68 73.04 24.73
N GLY A 201 21.97 74.05 24.24
CA GLY A 201 21.45 74.13 22.88
C GLY A 201 22.42 74.72 21.87
N GLY A 202 21.90 74.99 20.69
CA GLY A 202 22.65 75.48 19.53
C GLY A 202 22.58 77.00 19.34
N VAL A 203 23.67 77.62 18.90
CA VAL A 203 23.65 78.97 18.31
C VAL A 203 24.44 78.99 17.01
N LEU A 204 23.81 79.46 15.94
CA LEU A 204 24.44 79.80 14.66
C LEU A 204 24.28 81.30 14.42
N LEU A 205 25.39 82.03 14.36
CA LEU A 205 25.43 83.40 13.85
C LEU A 205 26.08 83.39 12.48
N GLU A 206 25.39 83.96 11.50
CA GLU A 206 25.89 84.18 10.15
C GLU A 206 25.67 85.65 9.76
N ALA A 207 26.75 86.34 9.40
CA ALA A 207 26.70 87.71 8.93
C ALA A 207 27.87 88.07 8.03
N ALA A 208 27.74 89.12 7.22
CA ALA A 208 28.93 89.75 6.63
C ALA A 208 29.71 90.50 7.74
N ASP A 209 29.09 91.50 8.37
CA ASP A 209 29.67 92.26 9.49
C ASP A 209 29.15 91.76 10.86
N LEU A 210 29.97 91.00 11.61
CA LEU A 210 29.69 90.59 12.99
C LEU A 210 30.55 91.37 13.98
N VAL A 211 29.91 92.22 14.78
CA VAL A 211 30.55 92.99 15.87
C VAL A 211 29.98 92.58 17.22
N CYS A 212 30.68 91.69 17.92
CA CYS A 212 30.27 91.21 19.22
C CYS A 212 31.27 91.55 20.33
N SER A 213 30.78 92.24 21.36
CA SER A 213 31.46 92.36 22.67
C SER A 213 30.71 91.67 23.80
N GLY A 214 29.58 91.03 23.46
CA GLY A 214 28.73 90.26 24.35
C GLY A 214 29.23 88.85 24.63
N THR A 215 28.40 88.05 25.29
CA THR A 215 28.71 86.65 25.60
C THR A 215 27.59 85.71 25.17
N ILE A 216 27.94 84.65 24.45
CA ILE A 216 27.03 83.55 24.10
C ILE A 216 27.28 82.40 25.09
N TYR A 217 26.20 81.86 25.66
CA TYR A 217 26.22 80.76 26.61
C TYR A 217 25.43 79.57 26.06
N ALA A 218 26.06 78.41 25.98
CA ALA A 218 25.44 77.13 25.59
C ALA A 218 25.88 76.04 26.58
N ARG A 219 25.51 76.19 27.85
CA ARG A 219 25.98 75.32 28.94
C ARG A 219 24.97 74.22 29.23
N GLY A 220 25.46 73.05 29.61
CA GLY A 220 24.61 71.98 30.12
C GLY A 220 24.10 72.26 31.53
N GLY A 221 22.87 71.84 31.82
CA GLY A 221 22.31 71.86 33.16
C GLY A 221 23.03 70.88 34.08
N GLY A 222 23.24 71.24 35.34
CA GLY A 222 23.71 70.29 36.34
C GLY A 222 22.62 69.26 36.68
N GLY A 223 22.99 68.03 37.06
CA GLY A 223 22.03 67.04 37.54
C GLY A 223 21.50 67.35 38.94
N GLY A 224 20.37 66.76 39.30
CA GLY A 224 19.81 66.79 40.66
C GLY A 224 20.80 66.17 41.66
N VAL A 225 20.97 66.80 42.82
CA VAL A 225 22.01 66.44 43.81
C VAL A 225 21.42 65.89 45.11
N THR A 226 21.33 64.57 45.16
CA THR A 226 20.95 63.73 46.33
C THR A 226 21.91 62.54 46.46
N ASP A 227 21.53 61.54 47.26
CA ASP A 227 22.10 60.19 47.31
C ASP A 227 22.18 59.64 45.87
N ASP A 228 21.04 59.62 45.19
CA ASP A 228 20.87 59.11 43.83
C ASP A 228 20.92 60.26 42.82
N ALA A 229 22.14 60.72 42.59
CA ALA A 229 22.42 61.91 41.82
C ALA A 229 22.20 61.72 40.30
N GLY A 230 21.49 62.67 39.71
CA GLY A 230 21.30 62.75 38.26
C GLY A 230 22.59 63.17 37.55
N GLY A 231 22.71 62.76 36.29
CA GLY A 231 23.77 63.21 35.39
C GLY A 231 23.62 64.69 35.00
N GLY A 232 24.74 65.38 34.82
CA GLY A 232 24.75 66.69 34.17
C GLY A 232 24.51 66.56 32.66
N GLY A 233 23.92 67.57 32.03
CA GLY A 233 23.83 67.66 30.57
C GLY A 233 25.14 68.15 29.96
N GLY A 234 25.43 67.76 28.72
CA GLY A 234 26.57 68.27 27.94
C GLY A 234 26.48 69.77 27.64
N GLY A 235 27.62 70.43 27.41
CA GLY A 235 27.62 71.79 26.84
C GLY A 235 27.35 71.74 25.34
N GLY A 236 26.55 72.67 24.80
CA GLY A 236 26.01 72.63 23.44
C GLY A 236 26.99 73.00 22.32
N VAL A 237 26.49 73.59 21.23
CA VAL A 237 27.28 73.96 20.05
C VAL A 237 27.09 75.44 19.73
N ILE A 238 28.18 76.16 19.51
CA ILE A 238 28.13 77.54 19.01
C ILE A 238 28.93 77.63 17.71
N LYS A 239 28.33 78.23 16.69
CA LYS A 239 28.93 78.54 15.39
C LYS A 239 28.85 80.04 15.14
N GLN A 240 29.93 80.62 14.66
CA GLN A 240 29.98 82.01 14.22
C GLN A 240 30.71 82.07 12.88
N PHE A 241 29.96 82.41 11.84
CA PHE A 241 30.44 82.65 10.48
C PHE A 241 30.34 84.14 10.19
N ALA A 242 31.49 84.79 10.04
CA ALA A 242 31.53 86.22 9.74
C ALA A 242 32.85 86.63 9.09
N ASP A 243 32.95 87.89 8.65
CA ASP A 243 34.11 88.31 7.87
C ASP A 243 35.49 88.23 8.58
N SER A 244 36.54 88.47 7.80
CA SER A 244 37.93 88.47 8.29
C SER A 244 38.25 89.61 9.27
N THR A 245 37.36 90.60 9.41
CA THR A 245 37.43 91.76 10.30
C THR A 245 36.51 91.65 11.52
N ALA A 246 35.59 90.67 11.51
CA ALA A 246 34.58 90.41 12.52
C ALA A 246 35.17 90.26 13.93
N THR A 247 34.44 90.80 14.91
CA THR A 247 34.75 90.61 16.33
C THR A 247 33.81 89.57 16.90
N TYR A 248 34.27 88.32 16.94
CA TYR A 248 33.51 87.18 17.46
C TYR A 248 33.15 87.31 18.95
N CYS A 249 31.97 86.80 19.32
CA CYS A 249 31.50 86.78 20.69
C CYS A 249 32.39 85.94 21.61
N THR A 250 32.44 86.32 22.88
CA THR A 250 32.96 85.42 23.92
C THR A 250 31.98 84.26 24.09
N THR A 251 32.45 83.02 23.95
CA THR A 251 31.62 81.81 24.05
C THR A 251 31.87 81.06 25.35
N VAL A 252 30.81 80.59 26.01
CA VAL A 252 30.90 79.75 27.21
C VAL A 252 30.06 78.48 27.01
N VAL A 253 30.76 77.40 26.69
CA VAL A 253 30.17 76.10 26.34
C VAL A 253 30.75 75.04 27.28
N THR A 254 30.04 74.76 28.37
CA THR A 254 30.53 73.85 29.44
C THR A 254 29.45 72.86 29.82
N GLY A 255 29.83 71.61 30.07
CA GLY A 255 28.92 70.60 30.64
C GLY A 255 28.47 70.96 32.05
N GLY A 256 27.36 70.36 32.48
CA GLY A 256 26.84 70.48 33.84
C GLY A 256 27.83 69.94 34.87
N THR A 257 28.13 70.73 35.90
CA THR A 257 29.20 70.45 36.88
C THR A 257 28.71 69.96 38.25
N THR A 258 27.41 69.71 38.41
CA THR A 258 26.80 69.15 39.64
C THR A 258 26.06 67.86 39.32
N GLY A 259 25.96 66.98 40.30
CA GLY A 259 25.68 65.56 40.04
C GLY A 259 26.91 64.90 39.44
N CYS A 260 26.70 63.93 38.55
CA CYS A 260 27.79 63.31 37.80
C CYS A 260 28.07 64.11 36.53
N GLY A 261 29.23 64.77 36.52
CA GLY A 261 29.53 65.85 35.57
C GLY A 261 29.62 65.41 34.12
N ALA A 262 29.36 66.35 33.22
CA ALA A 262 29.29 66.13 31.77
C ALA A 262 30.44 66.77 31.00
N SER A 263 30.56 66.39 29.73
CA SER A 263 31.56 66.97 28.83
C SER A 263 31.17 68.39 28.38
N SER A 264 32.18 69.25 28.22
CA SER A 264 32.00 70.53 27.53
C SER A 264 31.74 70.30 26.04
N GLY A 265 31.06 71.26 25.42
CA GLY A 265 30.73 71.22 24.01
C GLY A 265 31.75 71.87 23.11
N SER A 266 31.34 72.05 21.85
CA SER A 266 32.18 72.52 20.76
C SER A 266 31.85 73.97 20.36
N VAL A 267 32.86 74.68 19.86
CA VAL A 267 32.73 76.03 19.33
C VAL A 267 33.41 76.06 17.97
N GLY A 268 32.63 76.32 16.93
CA GLY A 268 33.10 76.61 15.57
C GLY A 268 33.19 78.12 15.37
N ILE A 269 34.33 78.57 14.85
CA ILE A 269 34.50 79.93 14.35
C ILE A 269 35.18 79.80 12.99
N SER A 270 34.50 80.29 11.96
CA SER A 270 34.95 80.20 10.57
C SER A 270 34.83 81.58 9.94
N VAL A 271 35.86 81.98 9.19
CA VAL A 271 35.83 83.25 8.46
C VAL A 271 35.02 83.04 7.19
N LYS A 272 33.88 83.73 7.08
CA LYS A 272 33.18 83.95 5.81
C LYS A 272 34.02 84.96 5.03
N THR A 273 34.33 84.75 3.75
CA THR A 273 34.90 85.83 2.93
C THR A 273 33.85 86.92 2.74
N ILE A 274 34.27 88.18 2.71
CA ILE A 274 33.38 89.35 2.72
C ILE A 274 32.46 89.30 1.49
N ALA A 275 31.15 89.32 1.71
CA ALA A 275 30.19 89.65 0.65
C ALA A 275 30.28 91.15 0.33
N ASP A 276 30.04 91.50 -0.92
CA ASP A 276 29.93 92.89 -1.35
C ASP A 276 28.74 93.62 -0.64
N PHE A 277 28.58 94.91 -0.91
CA PHE A 277 27.78 95.77 -0.03
C PHE A 277 26.32 95.93 -0.46
N ASP A 278 25.96 95.38 -1.61
CA ASP A 278 24.70 95.61 -2.32
C ASP A 278 24.11 94.34 -2.94
N GLY A 279 24.91 93.29 -3.11
CA GLY A 279 24.51 91.88 -3.26
C GLY A 279 25.15 91.11 -4.42
N ASP A 280 25.99 91.74 -5.24
CA ASP A 280 26.36 91.27 -6.58
C ASP A 280 27.68 90.48 -6.72
N GLY A 281 28.43 90.32 -5.64
CA GLY A 281 29.72 89.63 -5.60
C GLY A 281 30.93 90.47 -6.04
N PHE A 282 30.76 91.69 -6.55
CA PHE A 282 31.84 92.56 -6.99
C PHE A 282 32.14 93.66 -5.98
N LEU A 283 33.43 93.87 -5.71
CA LEU A 283 33.87 94.97 -4.86
C LEU A 283 34.28 96.16 -5.73
N TYR A 284 34.13 97.38 -5.21
CA TYR A 284 34.66 98.62 -5.80
C TYR A 284 36.19 98.60 -6.07
N THR A 285 36.90 97.58 -5.59
CA THR A 285 38.32 97.33 -5.90
C THR A 285 38.56 96.43 -7.11
N ASP A 286 37.53 95.73 -7.58
CA ASP A 286 37.61 94.65 -8.58
C ASP A 286 36.87 94.99 -9.89
N GLY A 287 35.94 95.96 -9.87
CA GLY A 287 35.47 96.60 -11.10
C GLY A 287 34.14 97.35 -11.01
N ASP A 288 33.35 97.10 -9.95
CA ASP A 288 32.04 97.75 -9.73
C ASP A 288 32.11 99.28 -9.87
N CYS A 289 31.10 99.82 -10.56
CA CYS A 289 31.03 101.21 -10.93
C CYS A 289 30.00 102.04 -10.13
N ASP A 290 29.09 101.42 -9.35
CA ASP A 290 28.22 102.11 -8.37
C ASP A 290 27.81 101.23 -7.15
N ALA A 291 28.78 100.94 -6.27
CA ALA A 291 28.73 100.25 -4.95
C ALA A 291 27.69 100.75 -3.92
N ALA A 292 26.44 100.94 -4.34
CA ALA A 292 25.25 101.22 -3.56
C ALA A 292 23.95 100.76 -4.28
N ASP A 293 24.05 100.03 -5.40
CA ASP A 293 22.95 99.58 -6.27
C ASP A 293 23.37 98.27 -6.97
N GLY A 294 23.10 97.12 -6.30
CA GLY A 294 23.60 95.78 -6.65
C GLY A 294 22.95 95.14 -7.89
N SER A 295 22.52 95.99 -8.82
CA SER A 295 22.21 95.65 -10.20
C SER A 295 23.28 96.19 -11.17
N VAL A 296 24.36 96.81 -10.67
CA VAL A 296 25.36 97.54 -11.47
C VAL A 296 26.81 97.09 -11.14
N TYR A 297 27.29 96.03 -11.80
CA TYR A 297 28.56 95.35 -11.54
C TYR A 297 29.16 94.66 -12.79
N PRO A 298 30.49 94.42 -12.85
CA PRO A 298 31.15 93.73 -13.98
C PRO A 298 30.50 92.41 -14.41
N GLY A 299 29.79 92.40 -15.54
CA GLY A 299 29.06 91.22 -16.02
C GLY A 299 27.71 90.98 -15.34
N ALA A 300 27.04 92.04 -14.86
CA ALA A 300 25.61 92.01 -14.60
C ALA A 300 24.82 91.87 -15.91
N THR A 301 23.71 91.13 -15.89
CA THR A 301 22.75 91.15 -17.00
C THR A 301 22.13 92.55 -17.10
N GLU A 302 22.09 93.11 -18.29
CA GLU A 302 21.51 94.43 -18.56
C GLU A 302 19.98 94.43 -18.35
N VAL A 303 19.38 95.61 -18.17
CA VAL A 303 17.92 95.74 -17.99
C VAL A 303 17.33 96.65 -19.05
N ASP A 304 16.67 96.03 -20.01
CA ASP A 304 16.31 96.62 -21.30
C ASP A 304 15.70 98.01 -21.25
N ALA A 305 16.41 98.94 -21.89
CA ALA A 305 15.95 100.29 -22.19
C ALA A 305 15.60 101.15 -20.95
N ASP A 306 16.16 100.86 -19.78
CA ASP A 306 16.04 101.69 -18.58
C ASP A 306 17.04 102.87 -18.56
N GLY A 307 18.19 102.71 -19.23
CA GLY A 307 19.22 103.72 -19.45
C GLY A 307 20.29 103.83 -18.35
N VAL A 308 20.47 102.77 -17.58
CA VAL A 308 21.68 102.44 -16.80
C VAL A 308 22.63 101.61 -17.69
N ASP A 309 23.79 101.22 -17.17
CA ASP A 309 24.89 100.46 -17.82
C ASP A 309 25.29 99.46 -16.73
N GLN A 310 24.58 98.34 -16.69
CA GLN A 310 24.53 97.43 -15.55
C GLN A 310 25.83 96.64 -15.44
N ASP A 311 26.37 96.13 -16.54
CA ASP A 311 27.56 95.28 -16.56
C ASP A 311 28.88 96.05 -16.40
N CYS A 312 28.83 97.39 -16.32
CA CYS A 312 29.97 98.31 -16.23
C CYS A 312 31.00 98.20 -17.39
N ASN A 313 30.71 97.52 -18.52
CA ASN A 313 31.61 97.41 -19.68
C ASN A 313 31.58 98.65 -20.58
N GLY A 314 30.47 99.43 -20.55
CA GLY A 314 30.27 100.64 -21.33
C GLY A 314 29.23 100.56 -22.46
N VAL A 315 28.32 99.57 -22.42
CA VAL A 315 27.23 99.28 -23.37
C VAL A 315 26.00 98.83 -22.57
N ASP A 316 24.78 99.05 -23.10
CA ASP A 316 23.49 98.60 -22.52
C ASP A 316 22.75 97.82 -23.64
N SER A 317 22.48 96.53 -23.40
CA SER A 317 22.05 95.54 -24.39
C SER A 317 21.23 94.41 -23.76
N GLY A 318 19.98 94.29 -24.21
CA GLY A 318 19.19 93.08 -24.10
C GLY A 318 18.05 93.12 -25.13
N VAL A 319 17.97 92.06 -25.93
CA VAL A 319 16.84 91.67 -26.77
C VAL A 319 16.88 90.15 -26.88
N ASP A 320 16.39 89.47 -25.86
CA ASP A 320 15.74 88.16 -26.00
C ASP A 320 14.58 88.32 -27.02
N THR A 321 14.69 87.75 -28.22
CA THR A 321 13.76 88.03 -29.33
C THR A 321 12.57 87.06 -29.40
N ASP A 322 12.75 85.83 -28.95
CA ASP A 322 11.84 84.68 -29.02
C ASP A 322 11.23 84.34 -27.65
N GLY A 323 12.03 84.32 -26.58
CA GLY A 323 11.53 84.34 -25.19
C GLY A 323 11.99 83.23 -24.24
N ASP A 324 13.07 82.51 -24.54
CA ASP A 324 13.62 81.41 -23.73
C ASP A 324 14.35 81.90 -22.44
N GLY A 325 14.95 83.09 -22.49
CA GLY A 325 15.73 83.67 -21.39
C GLY A 325 17.23 83.79 -21.65
N ILE A 326 17.71 83.43 -22.83
CA ILE A 326 19.00 83.82 -23.40
C ILE A 326 18.83 85.18 -24.15
N ASP A 327 19.91 85.90 -24.43
CA ASP A 327 19.91 87.16 -25.17
C ASP A 327 20.50 86.97 -26.58
N ASP A 328 19.97 87.69 -27.59
CA ASP A 328 20.32 87.71 -29.02
C ASP A 328 21.85 87.64 -29.32
N ASP A 329 22.70 88.07 -28.37
CA ASP A 329 24.16 88.13 -28.48
C ASP A 329 24.95 87.09 -27.67
N ILE A 330 24.31 86.34 -26.78
CA ILE A 330 24.86 85.13 -26.14
C ILE A 330 24.71 83.95 -27.10
N GLU A 331 23.50 83.74 -27.61
CA GLU A 331 23.15 82.72 -28.60
C GLU A 331 24.13 82.71 -29.78
N VAL A 332 24.34 83.86 -30.41
CA VAL A 332 25.12 83.96 -31.66
C VAL A 332 26.64 83.94 -31.47
N ASP A 333 27.17 84.31 -30.30
CA ASP A 333 28.62 84.50 -30.07
C ASP A 333 29.21 83.52 -29.02
N VAL A 334 28.39 82.79 -28.26
CA VAL A 334 28.80 81.81 -27.22
C VAL A 334 28.28 80.40 -27.51
N ASP A 335 26.97 80.25 -27.66
CA ASP A 335 26.29 78.95 -27.66
C ASP A 335 25.98 78.45 -29.10
N ASP A 336 26.12 79.31 -30.12
CA ASP A 336 25.94 79.06 -31.58
C ASP A 336 24.46 78.78 -32.01
N THR A 337 23.46 79.12 -31.17
CA THR A 337 21.99 78.95 -31.36
C THR A 337 21.30 80.03 -32.25
N ASP A 338 20.00 79.90 -32.59
CA ASP A 338 19.27 80.84 -33.50
C ASP A 338 18.32 81.80 -32.75
N PRO A 339 18.66 83.11 -32.61
CA PRO A 339 17.92 84.14 -31.85
C PRO A 339 16.62 84.63 -32.51
N LEU A 340 15.85 83.67 -33.01
CA LEU A 340 14.50 83.80 -33.53
C LEU A 340 13.62 82.55 -33.28
N ASP A 341 14.18 81.43 -32.80
CA ASP A 341 13.50 80.20 -32.41
C ASP A 341 14.00 79.83 -31.00
N PRO A 342 13.14 79.84 -29.96
CA PRO A 342 13.58 79.65 -28.56
C PRO A 342 13.98 78.20 -28.22
N ASP A 343 14.03 77.34 -29.23
CA ASP A 343 14.13 75.88 -29.16
C ASP A 343 14.82 75.52 -30.49
N THR A 344 16.15 75.54 -30.46
CA THR A 344 17.01 75.66 -31.64
C THR A 344 17.12 74.35 -32.43
N ASP A 345 17.15 73.21 -31.74
CA ASP A 345 17.18 71.88 -32.35
C ASP A 345 15.79 71.24 -32.50
N GLY A 346 14.81 71.63 -31.66
CA GLY A 346 13.40 71.31 -31.82
C GLY A 346 12.90 70.20 -30.91
N ASP A 347 13.53 70.00 -29.75
CA ASP A 347 13.44 68.81 -28.91
C ASP A 347 12.23 68.86 -27.93
N GLY A 348 11.98 70.01 -27.31
CA GLY A 348 10.91 70.22 -26.34
C GLY A 348 11.26 71.14 -25.17
N LEU A 349 12.55 71.29 -24.84
CA LEU A 349 13.05 72.36 -23.97
C LEU A 349 13.23 73.65 -24.77
N ASP A 350 13.35 74.77 -24.05
CA ASP A 350 13.85 76.01 -24.64
C ASP A 350 15.35 76.16 -24.35
N ASP A 351 16.12 76.82 -25.24
CA ASP A 351 17.60 76.87 -25.16
C ASP A 351 18.07 77.36 -23.76
N GLY A 352 17.25 78.20 -23.11
CA GLY A 352 17.44 78.71 -21.76
C GLY A 352 17.15 77.70 -20.65
N GLU A 353 16.13 76.85 -20.79
CA GLU A 353 15.85 75.70 -19.92
C GLU A 353 16.96 74.66 -20.03
N GLU A 354 17.48 74.37 -21.21
CA GLU A 354 18.62 73.47 -21.39
C GLU A 354 19.88 73.91 -20.64
N GLN A 355 20.21 75.22 -20.63
CA GLN A 355 21.31 75.72 -19.79
C GLN A 355 21.09 75.55 -18.27
N VAL A 356 19.84 75.31 -17.84
CA VAL A 356 19.49 75.04 -16.43
C VAL A 356 19.64 73.56 -16.09
N TYR A 357 19.24 72.66 -16.99
CA TYR A 357 19.40 71.21 -16.83
C TYR A 357 20.85 70.77 -17.09
N GLY A 358 21.49 71.30 -18.12
CA GLY A 358 22.89 71.06 -18.48
C GLY A 358 23.08 70.42 -19.86
N SER A 359 21.99 70.25 -20.62
CA SER A 359 21.93 69.78 -22.00
C SER A 359 22.68 70.70 -23.00
N ASP A 360 22.84 70.25 -24.25
CA ASP A 360 23.55 70.94 -25.34
C ASP A 360 22.55 71.48 -26.39
N PRO A 361 22.20 72.80 -26.40
CA PRO A 361 21.14 73.45 -27.21
C PRO A 361 21.25 73.42 -28.75
N LEU A 362 21.97 72.45 -29.28
CA LEU A 362 22.24 72.22 -30.70
C LEU A 362 22.14 70.72 -31.06
N ASN A 363 21.68 69.90 -30.12
CA ASN A 363 21.71 68.46 -30.16
C ASN A 363 20.55 67.90 -29.32
N ASP A 364 19.50 67.50 -30.04
CA ASP A 364 18.16 67.11 -29.59
C ASP A 364 18.07 65.84 -28.69
N ASP A 365 19.20 65.37 -28.15
CA ASP A 365 19.40 64.11 -27.41
C ASP A 365 20.86 64.11 -26.88
N THR A 366 21.09 64.72 -25.71
CA THR A 366 22.42 65.11 -25.19
C THR A 366 23.31 63.94 -24.78
N ASP A 367 22.75 62.94 -24.10
CA ASP A 367 23.50 61.75 -23.64
C ASP A 367 23.36 60.52 -24.57
N ALA A 368 22.58 60.66 -25.63
CA ALA A 368 22.40 59.71 -26.73
C ALA A 368 21.58 58.47 -26.38
N ASP A 369 20.74 58.50 -25.34
CA ASP A 369 19.94 57.37 -24.85
C ASP A 369 18.87 56.92 -25.87
N GLY A 370 18.13 57.87 -26.44
CA GLY A 370 17.04 57.66 -27.38
C GLY A 370 15.78 58.50 -27.08
N LEU A 371 15.70 59.15 -25.92
CA LEU A 371 14.76 60.24 -25.65
C LEU A 371 15.29 61.55 -26.25
N LEU A 372 14.51 62.62 -26.07
CA LEU A 372 14.93 63.98 -26.32
C LEU A 372 15.04 64.66 -24.95
N ASP A 373 15.93 65.62 -24.78
CA ASP A 373 16.21 66.26 -23.47
C ASP A 373 14.93 66.83 -22.80
N GLY A 374 13.94 67.25 -23.60
CA GLY A 374 12.61 67.67 -23.15
C GLY A 374 11.59 66.56 -22.91
N GLU A 375 11.77 65.38 -23.49
CA GLU A 375 11.02 64.17 -23.14
C GLU A 375 11.56 63.58 -21.81
N ASP A 376 12.87 63.63 -21.55
CA ASP A 376 13.49 63.25 -20.26
C ASP A 376 12.95 64.06 -19.08
N VAL A 377 12.97 65.38 -19.22
CA VAL A 377 12.49 66.30 -18.16
C VAL A 377 10.98 66.16 -17.90
N ASP A 378 10.19 65.77 -18.91
CA ASP A 378 8.76 65.48 -18.75
C ASP A 378 8.51 64.08 -18.14
N ALA A 379 9.43 63.12 -18.32
CA ALA A 379 9.42 61.81 -17.67
C ALA A 379 9.86 61.88 -16.19
N GLY A 380 10.97 62.56 -15.90
CA GLY A 380 11.56 62.67 -14.57
C GLY A 380 13.09 62.51 -14.54
N ALA A 381 13.66 62.08 -15.65
CA ALA A 381 15.08 61.85 -15.93
C ALA A 381 15.95 63.14 -15.88
N ASP A 382 17.27 62.95 -15.81
CA ASP A 382 18.30 63.99 -16.00
C ASP A 382 18.83 63.91 -17.45
N PRO A 383 18.51 64.87 -18.34
CA PRO A 383 18.87 64.83 -19.78
C PRO A 383 20.37 64.99 -20.07
N THR A 384 21.23 64.66 -19.11
CA THR A 384 22.69 64.68 -19.23
C THR A 384 23.35 63.40 -18.73
N ASP A 385 22.57 62.45 -18.20
CA ASP A 385 23.03 61.21 -17.59
C ASP A 385 22.05 60.08 -17.88
N ARG A 386 22.04 59.61 -19.14
CA ARG A 386 21.58 58.35 -19.79
C ARG A 386 20.92 57.23 -18.94
N ASP A 387 21.31 57.10 -17.70
CA ASP A 387 20.94 56.11 -16.69
C ASP A 387 20.83 56.89 -15.36
N THR A 388 19.68 57.49 -15.11
CA THR A 388 19.47 58.56 -14.12
C THR A 388 19.53 58.05 -12.68
N ASP A 389 18.99 56.87 -12.41
CA ASP A 389 18.97 56.27 -11.06
C ASP A 389 20.05 55.20 -10.82
N ASN A 390 20.72 54.74 -11.89
CA ASN A 390 21.90 53.86 -11.90
C ASN A 390 21.57 52.37 -11.67
N ASP A 391 20.42 51.91 -12.15
CA ASP A 391 20.01 50.50 -12.18
C ASP A 391 20.74 49.69 -13.28
N GLY A 392 21.02 50.32 -14.43
CA GLY A 392 21.71 49.76 -15.59
C GLY A 392 20.87 49.65 -16.87
N LEU A 393 19.61 50.06 -16.88
CA LEU A 393 18.89 50.44 -18.10
C LEU A 393 19.35 51.83 -18.56
N ASP A 394 18.91 52.23 -19.74
CA ASP A 394 19.05 53.61 -20.21
C ASP A 394 17.65 54.25 -20.13
N ASP A 395 17.50 55.50 -19.67
CA ASP A 395 16.21 56.17 -19.39
C ASP A 395 15.21 56.08 -20.57
N GLY A 396 15.72 56.10 -21.80
CA GLY A 396 14.93 55.96 -23.02
C GLY A 396 14.54 54.54 -23.40
N GLU A 397 15.23 53.50 -22.94
CA GLU A 397 14.72 52.12 -23.03
C GLU A 397 13.57 51.94 -22.02
N GLU A 398 13.74 52.46 -20.80
CA GLU A 398 12.72 52.50 -19.76
C GLU A 398 11.42 53.19 -20.23
N VAL A 399 11.49 54.43 -20.70
CA VAL A 399 10.27 55.19 -21.07
C VAL A 399 9.64 54.70 -22.38
N ILE A 400 10.44 54.21 -23.35
CA ILE A 400 9.97 53.89 -24.70
C ILE A 400 9.61 52.40 -24.88
N VAL A 401 10.31 51.50 -24.19
CA VAL A 401 10.20 50.05 -24.38
C VAL A 401 9.50 49.37 -23.22
N GLU A 402 10.02 49.49 -22.00
CA GLU A 402 9.54 48.71 -20.84
C GLU A 402 8.35 49.40 -20.14
N GLY A 403 8.43 50.71 -19.93
CA GLY A 403 7.38 51.57 -19.38
C GLY A 403 7.55 51.96 -17.91
N THR A 404 8.76 51.82 -17.38
CA THR A 404 9.20 52.10 -16.00
C THR A 404 9.36 53.61 -15.70
N ASP A 405 9.68 53.98 -14.46
CA ASP A 405 9.93 55.37 -14.02
C ASP A 405 11.45 55.60 -13.89
N PRO A 406 12.13 56.28 -14.83
CA PRO A 406 13.60 56.37 -14.94
C PRO A 406 14.28 57.22 -13.85
N ALA A 407 13.63 57.38 -12.70
CA ALA A 407 14.13 58.06 -11.52
C ALA A 407 13.85 57.27 -10.22
N ASP A 408 13.30 56.06 -10.31
CA ASP A 408 12.98 55.16 -9.20
C ASP A 408 13.22 53.70 -9.63
N ALA A 409 14.50 53.31 -9.66
CA ALA A 409 15.12 52.02 -10.00
C ALA A 409 14.42 50.70 -9.62
N ASP A 410 13.30 50.72 -8.91
CA ASP A 410 12.45 49.60 -8.45
C ASP A 410 11.01 50.13 -8.61
N THR A 411 10.49 50.10 -9.85
CA THR A 411 9.28 50.83 -10.28
C THR A 411 8.02 50.30 -9.61
N ASP A 412 7.91 48.98 -9.46
CA ASP A 412 6.72 48.33 -8.92
C ASP A 412 6.77 48.12 -7.39
N GLY A 413 7.97 48.13 -6.80
CA GLY A 413 8.22 48.08 -5.36
C GLY A 413 8.41 46.67 -4.78
N ASP A 414 8.70 45.69 -5.64
CA ASP A 414 9.02 44.30 -5.35
C ASP A 414 10.36 44.13 -4.60
N GLY A 415 11.40 44.83 -5.03
CA GLY A 415 12.74 44.82 -4.44
C GLY A 415 13.87 44.22 -5.28
N LEU A 416 13.61 43.84 -6.53
CA LEU A 416 14.59 43.90 -7.62
C LEU A 416 14.71 45.35 -8.13
N ASP A 417 15.84 45.64 -8.80
CA ASP A 417 15.97 46.88 -9.54
C ASP A 417 15.52 46.60 -11.02
N ASP A 418 14.81 47.51 -11.70
CA ASP A 418 14.15 47.28 -13.02
C ASP A 418 15.14 46.74 -14.09
N GLY A 419 16.40 47.18 -14.04
CA GLY A 419 17.48 46.72 -14.90
C GLY A 419 18.13 45.40 -14.49
N GLU A 420 17.99 44.95 -13.24
CA GLU A 420 18.30 43.57 -12.84
C GLU A 420 17.24 42.62 -13.42
N GLU A 421 15.96 43.01 -13.35
CA GLU A 421 14.84 42.30 -13.98
C GLU A 421 15.03 42.15 -15.49
N VAL A 422 15.10 43.24 -16.25
CA VAL A 422 15.12 43.19 -17.73
C VAL A 422 16.43 42.58 -18.28
N LEU A 423 17.58 42.79 -17.61
CA LEU A 423 18.89 42.41 -18.16
C LEU A 423 19.47 41.11 -17.58
N VAL A 424 18.97 40.63 -16.44
CA VAL A 424 19.51 39.45 -15.75
C VAL A 424 18.46 38.34 -15.61
N GLU A 425 17.33 38.61 -14.96
CA GLU A 425 16.36 37.58 -14.56
C GLU A 425 15.27 37.33 -15.63
N GLY A 426 14.87 38.36 -16.37
CA GLY A 426 13.96 38.28 -17.53
C GLY A 426 12.49 38.57 -17.25
N THR A 427 12.18 39.12 -16.07
CA THR A 427 10.84 39.43 -15.54
C THR A 427 10.22 40.72 -16.12
N ASP A 428 8.96 41.03 -15.77
CA ASP A 428 8.24 42.24 -16.20
C ASP A 428 8.30 43.31 -15.09
N PRO A 429 9.12 44.38 -15.19
CA PRO A 429 9.39 45.37 -14.12
C PRO A 429 8.19 46.30 -13.80
N LEU A 430 6.99 45.88 -14.16
CA LEU A 430 5.71 46.53 -13.88
C LEU A 430 4.71 45.59 -13.18
N ASP A 431 5.05 44.33 -12.92
CA ASP A 431 4.19 43.32 -12.27
C ASP A 431 4.99 42.51 -11.23
N THR A 432 4.69 42.74 -9.96
CA THR A 432 5.43 42.24 -8.77
C THR A 432 5.31 40.72 -8.53
N ASP A 433 5.03 39.92 -9.56
CA ASP A 433 4.63 38.50 -9.54
C ASP A 433 4.49 38.06 -11.02
N THR A 434 5.62 37.94 -11.74
CA THR A 434 5.66 37.77 -13.21
C THR A 434 4.91 36.53 -13.68
N ASP A 435 5.08 35.39 -13.00
CA ASP A 435 4.46 34.12 -13.40
C ASP A 435 3.10 33.83 -12.74
N ASN A 436 2.70 34.65 -11.75
CA ASN A 436 1.42 34.65 -11.04
C ASN A 436 1.23 33.47 -10.06
N ASP A 437 2.31 32.98 -9.44
CA ASP A 437 2.28 31.92 -8.42
C ASP A 437 1.92 32.42 -6.99
N GLY A 438 2.17 33.71 -6.71
CA GLY A 438 1.89 34.38 -5.44
C GLY A 438 3.08 34.63 -4.49
N LEU A 439 4.31 34.37 -4.93
CA LEU A 439 5.51 35.08 -4.47
C LEU A 439 5.65 36.41 -5.23
N SER A 440 6.77 37.09 -5.03
CA SER A 440 7.19 38.20 -5.88
C SER A 440 8.60 37.93 -6.34
N ASP A 441 8.92 38.34 -7.55
CA ASP A 441 10.16 38.06 -8.27
C ASP A 441 11.41 38.37 -7.41
N GLY A 442 11.35 39.45 -6.63
CA GLY A 442 12.36 39.85 -5.67
C GLY A 442 12.36 39.09 -4.34
N ASP A 443 11.24 38.58 -3.83
CA ASP A 443 11.25 37.63 -2.71
C ASP A 443 11.81 36.27 -3.16
N GLU A 444 11.53 35.84 -4.39
CA GLU A 444 12.13 34.67 -5.03
C GLU A 444 13.65 34.77 -5.14
N VAL A 445 14.14 35.71 -5.96
CA VAL A 445 15.58 35.89 -6.22
C VAL A 445 16.38 36.19 -4.94
N ASN A 446 15.83 36.98 -3.99
CA ASN A 446 16.57 37.36 -2.78
C ASN A 446 16.40 36.40 -1.58
N THR A 447 15.31 35.63 -1.50
CA THR A 447 14.97 34.82 -0.31
C THR A 447 14.86 33.32 -0.61
N HIS A 448 14.20 32.93 -1.70
CA HIS A 448 13.82 31.53 -1.99
C HIS A 448 14.72 30.82 -3.00
N THR A 449 15.41 31.57 -3.86
CA THR A 449 16.33 31.12 -4.93
C THR A 449 15.73 30.34 -6.10
N THR A 450 14.40 30.41 -6.24
CA THR A 450 13.56 29.94 -7.36
C THR A 450 13.76 30.79 -8.63
N ASP A 451 13.18 30.36 -9.78
CA ASP A 451 13.21 31.11 -11.05
C ASP A 451 11.90 31.91 -11.21
N PRO A 452 11.90 33.26 -11.13
CA PRO A 452 10.69 34.09 -11.11
C PRO A 452 9.92 34.16 -12.45
N ASN A 453 10.17 33.22 -13.34
CA ASN A 453 9.46 33.02 -14.60
C ASN A 453 8.83 31.62 -14.71
N ASP A 454 8.99 30.75 -13.69
CA ASP A 454 8.54 29.36 -13.69
C ASP A 454 7.88 29.01 -12.33
N ALA A 455 6.55 29.17 -12.29
CA ALA A 455 5.65 29.05 -11.13
C ALA A 455 5.54 27.63 -10.48
N ASP A 456 6.57 26.79 -10.67
CA ASP A 456 6.74 25.38 -10.29
C ASP A 456 8.23 25.03 -10.57
N SER A 457 9.16 25.63 -9.82
CA SER A 457 10.62 25.65 -10.12
C SER A 457 11.25 24.27 -10.23
N ASP A 458 10.82 23.32 -9.39
CA ASP A 458 11.33 21.95 -9.38
C ASP A 458 10.48 20.96 -10.23
N ASN A 459 9.36 21.44 -10.77
CA ASN A 459 8.45 20.77 -11.72
C ASN A 459 7.70 19.56 -11.11
N ASP A 460 7.31 19.65 -9.85
CA ASP A 460 6.60 18.62 -9.10
C ASP A 460 5.05 18.72 -9.19
N GLY A 461 4.53 19.88 -9.60
CA GLY A 461 3.10 20.15 -9.78
C GLY A 461 2.42 20.87 -8.61
N LEU A 462 3.16 21.22 -7.55
CA LEU A 462 2.85 22.31 -6.64
C LEU A 462 3.38 23.63 -7.24
N GLN A 463 3.19 24.76 -6.56
CA GLN A 463 3.69 26.06 -7.04
C GLN A 463 4.48 26.68 -5.90
N ASP A 464 5.62 27.31 -6.18
CA ASP A 464 6.59 27.79 -5.18
C ASP A 464 5.92 28.68 -4.11
N GLY A 465 4.96 29.51 -4.53
CA GLY A 465 4.14 30.37 -3.70
C GLY A 465 3.05 29.64 -2.94
N ALA A 466 2.53 28.51 -3.44
CA ALA A 466 1.68 27.61 -2.66
C ALA A 466 2.51 26.90 -1.58
N GLU A 467 3.69 26.42 -1.93
CA GLU A 467 4.66 25.79 -1.04
C GLU A 467 5.04 26.70 0.12
N VAL A 468 5.71 27.81 -0.18
CA VAL A 468 6.22 28.77 0.81
C VAL A 468 5.10 29.34 1.69
N ASN A 469 3.93 29.67 1.12
CA ASN A 469 2.86 30.34 1.88
C ASN A 469 1.87 29.39 2.58
N THR A 470 1.71 28.15 2.11
CA THR A 470 0.65 27.24 2.56
C THR A 470 1.18 25.94 3.16
N HIS A 471 2.10 25.25 2.48
CA HIS A 471 2.53 23.90 2.85
C HIS A 471 3.78 23.93 3.75
N GLY A 472 4.76 24.77 3.42
CA GLY A 472 6.01 24.95 4.15
C GLY A 472 7.16 24.09 3.66
N THR A 473 7.02 23.54 2.44
CA THR A 473 7.99 22.78 1.65
C THR A 473 9.09 23.69 1.06
N ASP A 474 10.11 23.09 0.43
CA ASP A 474 11.27 23.80 -0.13
C ASP A 474 11.18 23.79 -1.67
N PRO A 475 10.80 24.89 -2.35
CA PRO A 475 10.44 24.93 -3.79
C PRO A 475 11.59 24.69 -4.78
N ASP A 476 12.75 24.28 -4.28
CA ASP A 476 13.94 23.87 -5.02
C ASP A 476 14.16 22.33 -4.93
N ASP A 477 13.32 21.58 -4.19
CA ASP A 477 13.49 20.16 -3.83
C ASP A 477 12.14 19.39 -3.86
N ASN A 478 11.88 18.73 -4.99
CA ASN A 478 10.61 18.13 -5.41
C ASN A 478 10.07 16.94 -4.55
N ASP A 479 10.60 16.76 -3.35
CA ASP A 479 10.42 15.66 -2.38
C ASP A 479 11.06 16.17 -1.06
N THR A 480 10.39 17.11 -0.38
CA THR A 480 10.98 17.92 0.71
C THR A 480 11.44 17.06 1.89
N ASP A 481 10.71 16.00 2.22
CA ASP A 481 11.01 15.16 3.36
C ASP A 481 11.84 13.89 3.02
N GLY A 482 11.91 13.54 1.74
CA GLY A 482 12.81 12.52 1.18
C GLY A 482 12.25 11.10 1.21
N ASP A 483 10.92 10.99 1.19
CA ASP A 483 10.09 9.79 1.24
C ASP A 483 10.03 9.07 -0.13
N GLY A 484 9.99 9.83 -1.23
CA GLY A 484 9.92 9.32 -2.60
C GLY A 484 8.58 9.55 -3.33
N LEU A 485 7.58 10.14 -2.68
CA LEU A 485 6.58 10.98 -3.35
C LEU A 485 7.14 12.36 -3.66
N THR A 486 6.38 13.13 -4.43
CA THR A 486 6.63 14.55 -4.62
C THR A 486 5.57 15.34 -3.87
N ASP A 487 5.94 16.46 -3.27
CA ASP A 487 5.08 17.32 -2.45
C ASP A 487 3.76 17.68 -3.17
N GLY A 488 3.83 17.93 -4.48
CA GLY A 488 2.70 18.14 -5.38
C GLY A 488 1.87 16.89 -5.65
N ALA A 489 2.44 15.69 -5.66
CA ALA A 489 1.69 14.43 -5.73
C ALA A 489 0.94 14.16 -4.42
N GLU A 490 1.61 14.39 -3.29
CA GLU A 490 1.05 14.32 -1.96
C GLU A 490 -0.14 15.28 -1.80
N VAL A 491 0.06 16.58 -2.01
CA VAL A 491 -0.99 17.59 -1.83
C VAL A 491 -2.16 17.42 -2.80
N ASN A 492 -1.89 17.09 -4.07
CA ASN A 492 -2.94 17.06 -5.10
C ASN A 492 -3.61 15.69 -5.31
N THR A 493 -2.93 14.59 -4.98
CA THR A 493 -3.38 13.22 -5.32
C THR A 493 -3.64 12.36 -4.09
N HIS A 494 -2.65 12.22 -3.19
CA HIS A 494 -2.71 11.29 -2.04
C HIS A 494 -3.30 11.93 -0.78
N THR A 495 -3.23 13.25 -0.66
CA THR A 495 -3.68 14.09 0.47
C THR A 495 -2.97 13.84 1.80
N THR A 496 -1.71 13.40 1.72
CA THR A 496 -0.71 13.26 2.78
C THR A 496 -0.11 14.63 3.21
N ASP A 497 0.78 14.65 4.21
CA ASP A 497 1.45 15.89 4.69
C ASP A 497 2.92 15.90 4.22
N PRO A 498 3.32 16.73 3.23
CA PRO A 498 4.63 16.68 2.54
C PRO A 498 5.82 17.20 3.37
N LEU A 499 5.75 16.99 4.68
CA LEU A 499 6.74 17.34 5.69
C LEU A 499 6.89 16.23 6.76
N ASP A 500 6.16 15.12 6.63
CA ASP A 500 6.14 13.97 7.54
C ASP A 500 6.09 12.68 6.71
N THR A 501 7.24 11.99 6.58
CA THR A 501 7.51 10.80 5.74
C THR A 501 6.71 9.53 6.13
N ASP A 502 5.61 9.66 6.86
CA ASP A 502 4.84 8.64 7.59
C ASP A 502 3.58 9.35 8.13
N THR A 503 2.63 9.68 7.24
CA THR A 503 1.50 10.59 7.54
C THR A 503 0.56 10.03 8.62
N ASP A 504 0.31 8.73 8.62
CA ASP A 504 -0.64 8.09 9.51
C ASP A 504 0.01 7.55 10.81
N GLY A 505 1.32 7.30 10.78
CA GLY A 505 2.16 6.91 11.91
C GLY A 505 2.36 5.41 12.08
N ASP A 506 2.17 4.61 11.03
CA ASP A 506 2.27 3.15 11.03
C ASP A 506 3.71 2.60 10.90
N THR A 507 4.66 3.45 10.49
CA THR A 507 6.11 3.21 10.27
C THR A 507 6.56 2.64 8.92
N LEU A 508 5.65 2.49 7.95
CA LEU A 508 5.98 2.56 6.53
C LEU A 508 6.19 4.04 6.14
N THR A 509 6.40 4.33 4.86
CA THR A 509 6.48 5.73 4.37
C THR A 509 5.53 5.88 3.20
N ASP A 510 4.85 7.01 3.09
CA ASP A 510 3.79 7.27 2.12
C ASP A 510 4.20 6.92 0.68
N GLY A 511 5.46 7.16 0.32
CA GLY A 511 6.07 6.79 -0.95
C GLY A 511 6.55 5.35 -1.07
N ALA A 512 6.83 4.65 0.03
CA ALA A 512 6.98 3.19 0.01
C ALA A 512 5.62 2.51 -0.23
N GLU A 513 4.58 2.99 0.43
CA GLU A 513 3.20 2.57 0.26
C GLU A 513 2.76 2.73 -1.19
N VAL A 514 2.68 3.97 -1.68
CA VAL A 514 2.17 4.25 -3.03
C VAL A 514 3.01 3.61 -4.14
N ASN A 515 4.35 3.61 -4.04
CA ASN A 515 5.20 3.15 -5.14
C ASN A 515 5.58 1.66 -5.08
N THR A 516 5.49 1.01 -3.91
CA THR A 516 6.01 -0.36 -3.72
C THR A 516 4.97 -1.34 -3.18
N HIS A 517 4.17 -0.94 -2.19
CA HIS A 517 3.23 -1.84 -1.48
C HIS A 517 1.76 -1.66 -1.90
N THR A 518 1.44 -0.58 -2.61
CA THR A 518 0.10 -0.21 -3.12
C THR A 518 -1.02 -0.05 -2.08
N THR A 519 -0.64 0.18 -0.83
CA THR A 519 -1.48 0.50 0.33
C THR A 519 -1.99 1.96 0.33
N ASP A 520 -2.89 2.34 1.25
CA ASP A 520 -3.42 3.71 1.38
C ASP A 520 -2.69 4.48 2.50
N PRO A 521 -1.83 5.49 2.18
CA PRO A 521 -0.96 6.19 3.14
C PRO A 521 -1.69 7.12 4.13
N LEU A 522 -2.97 6.85 4.38
CA LEU A 522 -3.86 7.52 5.32
C LEU A 522 -4.59 6.52 6.24
N ASP A 523 -4.38 5.21 6.08
CA ASP A 523 -5.00 4.15 6.88
C ASP A 523 -3.96 3.11 7.31
N THR A 524 -3.72 3.02 8.62
CA THR A 524 -2.58 2.31 9.23
C THR A 524 -2.68 0.78 9.19
N ASP A 525 -3.61 0.22 8.42
CA ASP A 525 -4.15 -1.14 8.48
C ASP A 525 -5.03 -1.32 7.21
N SER A 526 -4.39 -1.53 6.06
CA SER A 526 -5.02 -1.42 4.72
C SER A 526 -6.05 -2.52 4.41
N ASP A 527 -5.99 -3.68 5.06
CA ASP A 527 -6.88 -4.82 4.84
C ASP A 527 -7.79 -5.18 6.05
N ASP A 528 -7.77 -4.37 7.12
CA ASP A 528 -8.58 -4.50 8.35
C ASP A 528 -8.22 -5.77 9.21
N ASP A 529 -7.01 -6.33 9.11
CA ASP A 529 -6.57 -7.55 9.84
C ASP A 529 -6.08 -7.29 11.29
N ALA A 530 -5.79 -6.04 11.63
CA ALA A 530 -5.26 -5.54 12.92
C ALA A 530 -3.76 -5.75 13.22
N LEU A 531 -2.93 -6.09 12.22
CA LEU A 531 -1.57 -5.56 12.09
C LEU A 531 -1.62 -4.13 11.55
N THR A 532 -0.49 -3.67 11.03
CA THR A 532 -0.32 -2.38 10.39
C THR A 532 0.68 -2.60 9.27
N ASP A 533 0.48 -1.99 8.11
CA ASP A 533 1.23 -2.23 6.88
C ASP A 533 2.76 -2.16 7.08
N GLY A 534 3.23 -1.21 7.89
CA GLY A 534 4.60 -1.02 8.30
C GLY A 534 5.11 -2.06 9.30
N ALA A 535 4.27 -2.68 10.11
CA ALA A 535 4.63 -3.82 10.95
C ALA A 535 4.79 -5.09 10.11
N GLU A 536 3.87 -5.32 9.18
CA GLU A 536 3.91 -6.40 8.20
C GLU A 536 5.21 -6.32 7.38
N VAL A 537 5.38 -5.27 6.58
CA VAL A 537 6.54 -5.10 5.70
C VAL A 537 7.88 -5.10 6.45
N ASN A 538 7.97 -4.47 7.63
CA ASN A 538 9.25 -4.34 8.34
C ASN A 538 9.55 -5.45 9.36
N THR A 539 8.54 -6.22 9.81
CA THR A 539 8.69 -7.18 10.93
C THR A 539 8.26 -8.59 10.55
N HIS A 540 7.08 -8.75 9.92
CA HIS A 540 6.46 -10.06 9.67
C HIS A 540 6.71 -10.59 8.25
N SER A 541 7.02 -9.70 7.29
CA SER A 541 7.25 -9.99 5.86
C SER A 541 6.02 -10.44 5.06
N THR A 542 4.83 -10.21 5.61
CA THR A 542 3.50 -10.45 5.03
C THR A 542 3.12 -9.42 3.95
N ASP A 543 2.00 -9.64 3.25
CA ASP A 543 1.48 -8.72 2.21
C ASP A 543 0.36 -7.81 2.77
N PRO A 544 0.59 -6.51 2.99
CA PRO A 544 -0.32 -5.59 3.67
C PRO A 544 -1.58 -5.18 2.87
N ASN A 545 -1.99 -6.00 1.90
CA ASN A 545 -3.24 -5.89 1.18
C ASN A 545 -4.04 -7.20 1.22
N ASN A 546 -3.58 -8.16 2.01
CA ASN A 546 -4.06 -9.52 2.05
C ASN A 546 -3.93 -10.09 3.48
N ALA A 547 -4.99 -9.86 4.26
CA ALA A 547 -5.21 -10.24 5.66
C ALA A 547 -5.13 -11.75 6.01
N ASP A 548 -4.46 -12.57 5.20
CA ASP A 548 -4.32 -14.03 5.23
C ASP A 548 -3.21 -14.39 4.20
N THR A 549 -1.93 -14.17 4.56
CA THR A 549 -0.79 -14.14 3.63
C THR A 549 -0.45 -15.49 3.00
N ASP A 550 -0.49 -16.58 3.76
CA ASP A 550 -0.17 -17.94 3.28
C ASP A 550 -1.42 -18.71 2.82
N GLY A 551 -2.61 -18.32 3.27
CA GLY A 551 -3.89 -18.82 2.77
C GLY A 551 -4.51 -19.93 3.63
N ASP A 552 -4.08 -20.06 4.90
CA ASP A 552 -4.55 -21.05 5.87
C ASP A 552 -5.98 -20.74 6.41
N GLY A 553 -6.42 -19.48 6.27
CA GLY A 553 -7.75 -19.01 6.67
C GLY A 553 -7.82 -18.36 8.05
N CYS A 554 -6.70 -18.28 8.77
CA CYS A 554 -6.46 -17.32 9.83
C CYS A 554 -6.04 -15.97 9.21
N ALA A 555 -5.86 -14.97 10.07
CA ALA A 555 -5.41 -13.67 9.65
C ALA A 555 -4.09 -13.35 10.34
N ASP A 556 -3.13 -12.81 9.59
CA ASP A 556 -1.76 -12.55 10.01
C ASP A 556 -1.71 -11.83 11.38
N GLY A 557 -2.64 -10.91 11.61
CA GLY A 557 -2.80 -10.16 12.84
C GLY A 557 -3.48 -10.91 13.98
N ASP A 558 -4.35 -11.88 13.73
CA ASP A 558 -4.84 -12.77 14.78
C ASP A 558 -3.76 -13.81 15.15
N GLU A 559 -3.00 -14.33 14.19
CA GLU A 559 -1.81 -15.14 14.44
C GLU A 559 -0.79 -14.45 15.32
N VAL A 560 -0.27 -13.29 14.89
CA VAL A 560 0.78 -12.56 15.60
C VAL A 560 0.31 -12.03 16.96
N ASN A 561 -0.94 -11.60 17.10
CA ASN A 561 -1.43 -10.97 18.33
C ASN A 561 -2.16 -11.93 19.30
N THR A 562 -2.75 -13.02 18.80
CA THR A 562 -3.62 -13.93 19.57
C THR A 562 -2.99 -15.30 19.76
N TYR A 563 -2.51 -15.95 18.69
CA TYR A 563 -2.10 -17.36 18.70
C TYR A 563 -0.59 -17.52 18.97
N GLY A 564 0.25 -16.97 18.11
CA GLY A 564 1.72 -16.94 18.28
C GLY A 564 2.52 -17.59 17.14
N THR A 565 1.83 -18.07 16.12
CA THR A 565 2.28 -18.73 14.88
C THR A 565 3.06 -17.80 13.94
N ASP A 566 3.60 -18.31 12.82
CA ASP A 566 4.32 -17.53 11.81
C ASP A 566 3.44 -17.31 10.57
N PRO A 567 2.94 -16.08 10.29
CA PRO A 567 1.94 -15.77 9.25
C PRO A 567 2.49 -15.82 7.81
N ASN A 568 3.40 -16.74 7.54
CA ASN A 568 4.00 -17.02 6.23
C ASN A 568 4.19 -18.53 6.00
N ASP A 569 3.77 -19.37 6.94
CA ASP A 569 3.90 -20.83 6.94
C ASP A 569 2.58 -21.37 7.52
N ALA A 570 1.65 -21.73 6.64
CA ALA A 570 0.29 -22.17 6.98
C ALA A 570 0.21 -23.38 7.94
N ASP A 571 1.34 -24.05 8.17
CA ASP A 571 1.57 -25.25 8.98
C ASP A 571 2.88 -24.99 9.76
N SER A 572 2.75 -24.41 10.96
CA SER A 572 3.86 -23.79 11.72
C SER A 572 4.87 -24.80 12.27
N ASP A 573 4.44 -26.02 12.59
CA ASP A 573 5.32 -27.07 13.13
C ASP A 573 5.67 -28.20 12.14
N GLY A 574 4.87 -28.37 11.08
CA GLY A 574 5.18 -29.20 9.91
C GLY A 574 4.50 -30.57 9.90
N ASP A 575 3.36 -30.73 10.58
CA ASP A 575 2.62 -31.99 10.74
C ASP A 575 1.66 -32.28 9.55
N GLY A 576 1.17 -31.24 8.88
CA GLY A 576 0.28 -31.31 7.73
C GLY A 576 -1.17 -30.84 7.97
N VAL A 577 -1.48 -30.31 9.15
CA VAL A 577 -2.69 -29.51 9.43
C VAL A 577 -2.35 -28.02 9.26
N ASP A 578 -3.32 -27.23 8.82
CA ASP A 578 -3.17 -25.78 8.73
C ASP A 578 -3.47 -25.14 10.12
N ASP A 579 -2.67 -24.17 10.57
CA ASP A 579 -2.69 -23.58 11.93
C ASP A 579 -4.11 -23.13 12.38
N CYS A 580 -4.91 -22.57 11.46
CA CYS A 580 -6.28 -22.14 11.77
C CYS A 580 -7.30 -23.28 11.89
N ASP A 581 -7.06 -24.40 11.21
CA ASP A 581 -7.86 -25.62 11.36
C ASP A 581 -7.52 -26.32 12.69
N GLU A 582 -6.25 -26.31 13.11
CA GLU A 582 -5.80 -26.72 14.45
C GLU A 582 -6.47 -25.92 15.58
N ILE A 583 -6.41 -24.58 15.52
CA ILE A 583 -7.10 -23.69 16.47
C ILE A 583 -8.61 -23.97 16.53
N SER A 584 -9.18 -24.46 15.42
CA SER A 584 -10.59 -24.85 15.31
C SER A 584 -10.89 -26.25 15.85
N ALA A 585 -9.93 -27.19 15.76
CA ALA A 585 -9.98 -28.52 16.34
C ALA A 585 -9.77 -28.48 17.86
N GLY A 586 -8.74 -27.78 18.32
CA GLY A 586 -8.39 -27.58 19.73
C GLY A 586 -6.93 -27.88 20.10
N THR A 587 -6.11 -28.28 19.13
CA THR A 587 -4.66 -28.58 19.22
C THR A 587 -3.80 -27.31 19.43
N ASP A 588 -2.48 -27.47 19.59
CA ASP A 588 -1.52 -26.37 19.83
C ASP A 588 -0.57 -26.22 18.62
N PRO A 589 -0.75 -25.22 17.72
CA PRO A 589 -0.09 -25.10 16.41
C PRO A 589 1.40 -24.66 16.47
N ASP A 590 2.13 -25.23 17.41
CA ASP A 590 3.53 -24.95 17.77
C ASP A 590 4.19 -26.25 18.34
N ASP A 591 3.46 -27.38 18.37
CA ASP A 591 3.78 -28.66 19.01
C ASP A 591 3.00 -29.82 18.34
N SER A 592 3.58 -30.41 17.27
CA SER A 592 3.00 -31.40 16.33
C SER A 592 2.43 -32.71 16.92
N ASP A 593 2.35 -32.84 18.24
CA ASP A 593 2.03 -34.02 19.04
C ASP A 593 1.42 -33.47 20.36
N SER A 594 0.16 -33.01 20.26
CA SER A 594 -0.52 -32.11 21.22
C SER A 594 -0.71 -32.71 22.61
N ASP A 595 -0.88 -34.03 22.70
CA ASP A 595 -1.03 -34.74 23.99
C ASP A 595 0.20 -35.58 24.41
N SER A 596 1.19 -35.70 23.52
CA SER A 596 2.52 -36.31 23.74
C SER A 596 2.55 -37.84 23.77
N ASP A 597 1.73 -38.50 22.94
CA ASP A 597 1.67 -39.95 22.77
C ASP A 597 2.74 -40.47 21.77
N GLY A 598 3.00 -39.72 20.69
CA GLY A 598 3.99 -40.00 19.65
C GLY A 598 3.45 -40.22 18.24
N VAL A 599 2.16 -40.05 17.99
CA VAL A 599 1.58 -39.73 16.66
C VAL A 599 1.73 -38.21 16.43
N ASP A 600 1.62 -37.75 15.18
CA ASP A 600 1.55 -36.32 14.88
C ASP A 600 0.06 -35.94 14.60
N ASP A 601 -0.46 -34.81 15.09
CA ASP A 601 -1.90 -34.45 15.13
C ASP A 601 -2.62 -34.57 13.75
N GLY A 602 -1.90 -34.31 12.65
CA GLY A 602 -2.40 -34.43 11.27
C GLY A 602 -2.50 -35.86 10.74
N ASP A 603 -1.65 -36.77 11.22
CA ASP A 603 -1.81 -38.22 10.98
C ASP A 603 -3.04 -38.72 11.77
N GLU A 604 -3.24 -38.25 13.02
CA GLU A 604 -4.42 -38.56 13.83
C GLU A 604 -5.75 -38.10 13.22
N ILE A 605 -5.84 -36.85 12.77
CA ILE A 605 -7.02 -36.32 12.07
C ILE A 605 -7.31 -37.11 10.77
N THR A 606 -6.27 -37.68 10.15
CA THR A 606 -6.37 -38.49 8.93
C THR A 606 -6.90 -39.89 9.22
N ASP A 607 -6.39 -40.56 10.26
CA ASP A 607 -6.74 -41.94 10.60
C ASP A 607 -8.00 -42.04 11.49
N GLY A 608 -8.31 -40.99 12.26
CA GLY A 608 -9.62 -40.74 12.87
C GLY A 608 -9.66 -40.63 14.39
N THR A 609 -8.50 -40.58 15.06
CA THR A 609 -8.32 -40.45 16.51
C THR A 609 -8.60 -39.01 17.00
N ASP A 610 -8.58 -38.77 18.32
CA ASP A 610 -8.77 -37.42 18.91
C ASP A 610 -7.40 -36.86 19.37
N PRO A 611 -6.78 -35.89 18.65
CA PRO A 611 -5.41 -35.39 18.90
C PRO A 611 -5.26 -34.53 20.17
N ASN A 612 -6.04 -34.85 21.19
CA ASN A 612 -6.08 -34.23 22.51
C ASN A 612 -6.35 -35.27 23.62
N ASP A 613 -6.49 -36.55 23.28
CA ASP A 613 -6.72 -37.69 24.18
C ASP A 613 -5.96 -38.93 23.65
N ALA A 614 -4.67 -39.01 24.00
CA ALA A 614 -3.66 -40.06 23.81
C ALA A 614 -4.03 -41.54 24.08
N ASP A 615 -5.32 -41.89 24.17
CA ASP A 615 -5.95 -43.16 24.52
C ASP A 615 -7.41 -42.99 24.03
N THR A 616 -7.60 -42.96 22.69
CA THR A 616 -8.82 -42.44 22.04
C THR A 616 -10.08 -43.24 22.39
N ASP A 617 -9.95 -44.54 22.63
CA ASP A 617 -11.07 -45.46 22.89
C ASP A 617 -11.29 -45.81 24.39
N ASP A 618 -10.45 -45.28 25.30
CA ASP A 618 -10.42 -45.51 26.76
C ASP A 618 -9.95 -46.96 27.16
N ASP A 619 -9.28 -47.72 26.29
CA ASP A 619 -8.71 -49.07 26.54
C ASP A 619 -7.55 -49.05 27.57
N GLY A 620 -6.60 -48.12 27.41
CA GLY A 620 -5.43 -47.95 28.27
C GLY A 620 -4.05 -48.30 27.69
N VAL A 621 -3.95 -48.62 26.40
CA VAL A 621 -2.77 -48.35 25.55
C VAL A 621 -2.83 -46.88 25.07
N ASP A 622 -1.70 -46.31 24.65
CA ASP A 622 -1.66 -44.97 24.04
C ASP A 622 -1.63 -45.12 22.50
N ASP A 623 -2.42 -44.37 21.70
CA ASP A 623 -2.64 -44.56 20.24
C ASP A 623 -1.32 -44.71 19.42
N GLY A 624 -0.26 -44.04 19.83
CA GLY A 624 1.07 -44.08 19.21
C GLY A 624 1.91 -45.31 19.57
N ASP A 625 1.65 -45.96 20.72
CA ASP A 625 2.19 -47.30 21.01
C ASP A 625 1.39 -48.37 20.20
N GLU A 626 0.08 -48.18 20.01
CA GLU A 626 -0.77 -49.03 19.15
C GLU A 626 -0.34 -49.01 17.67
N ALA A 627 -0.15 -47.82 17.09
CA ALA A 627 0.37 -47.65 15.74
C ALA A 627 1.77 -48.28 15.52
N ILE A 628 2.52 -48.53 16.61
CA ILE A 628 3.83 -49.21 16.57
C ILE A 628 3.69 -50.73 16.60
N ASP A 629 2.84 -51.26 17.48
CA ASP A 629 2.70 -52.70 17.71
C ASP A 629 1.68 -53.35 16.72
N GLY A 630 0.69 -52.59 16.25
CA GLY A 630 -0.09 -52.87 15.03
C GLY A 630 -1.60 -52.96 15.21
N THR A 631 -2.13 -52.53 16.36
CA THR A 631 -3.54 -52.53 16.76
C THR A 631 -4.33 -51.37 16.15
N ASP A 632 -5.65 -51.32 16.35
CA ASP A 632 -6.53 -50.27 15.79
C ASP A 632 -6.98 -49.29 16.90
N PRO A 633 -6.43 -48.05 16.99
CA PRO A 633 -6.66 -47.09 18.09
C PRO A 633 -8.08 -46.48 18.12
N LEU A 634 -9.05 -47.17 17.51
CA LEU A 634 -10.47 -46.83 17.47
C LEU A 634 -11.36 -48.01 17.91
N ASP A 635 -10.80 -49.16 18.29
CA ASP A 635 -11.51 -50.37 18.67
C ASP A 635 -10.90 -51.03 19.93
N GLU A 636 -11.67 -51.04 21.03
CA GLU A 636 -11.23 -51.44 22.39
C GLU A 636 -10.86 -52.94 22.55
N ASP A 637 -10.68 -53.69 21.46
CA ASP A 637 -10.58 -55.16 21.34
C ASP A 637 -10.23 -55.49 19.86
N THR A 638 -8.96 -55.37 19.46
CA THR A 638 -8.54 -55.36 18.03
C THR A 638 -8.86 -56.66 17.27
N ASP A 639 -8.83 -57.82 17.93
CA ASP A 639 -9.05 -59.13 17.32
C ASP A 639 -10.41 -59.80 17.65
N ASP A 640 -11.33 -59.07 18.31
CA ASP A 640 -12.71 -59.49 18.67
C ASP A 640 -12.74 -60.69 19.68
N ASP A 641 -11.66 -60.92 20.43
CA ASP A 641 -11.46 -61.99 21.41
C ASP A 641 -12.30 -61.82 22.70
N GLY A 642 -12.49 -60.57 23.15
CA GLY A 642 -13.21 -60.22 24.38
C GLY A 642 -12.33 -59.71 25.53
N LEU A 643 -11.02 -59.64 25.36
CA LEU A 643 -10.09 -58.80 26.11
C LEU A 643 -9.89 -57.47 25.38
N THR A 644 -9.34 -56.48 26.09
CA THR A 644 -8.90 -55.24 25.45
C THR A 644 -7.38 -55.29 25.32
N ASP A 645 -6.82 -54.66 24.29
CA ASP A 645 -5.39 -54.65 23.97
C ASP A 645 -4.53 -54.21 25.19
N GLY A 646 -5.05 -53.30 26.02
CA GLY A 646 -4.50 -52.86 27.30
C GLY A 646 -4.71 -53.83 28.48
N GLU A 647 -5.75 -54.68 28.49
CA GLU A 647 -5.84 -55.84 29.38
C GLU A 647 -4.87 -56.97 28.95
N GLU A 648 -4.49 -57.00 27.67
CA GLU A 648 -3.58 -57.98 27.07
C GLU A 648 -2.09 -57.68 27.29
N ASP A 649 -1.55 -56.46 27.10
CA ASP A 649 -0.13 -56.16 27.49
C ASP A 649 0.11 -56.47 28.98
N VAL A 650 -0.94 -56.34 29.80
CA VAL A 650 -0.90 -56.67 31.23
C VAL A 650 -0.89 -58.19 31.47
N SER A 651 -1.55 -58.97 30.62
CA SER A 651 -1.68 -60.43 30.71
C SER A 651 -0.49 -61.15 30.07
N GLY A 652 -0.03 -60.66 28.93
CA GLY A 652 1.14 -61.11 28.17
C GLY A 652 0.83 -61.89 26.89
N THR A 653 -0.41 -61.79 26.41
CA THR A 653 -0.97 -62.28 25.14
C THR A 653 -0.57 -61.36 23.97
N ASP A 654 -0.98 -61.67 22.73
CA ASP A 654 -0.63 -60.92 21.51
C ASP A 654 -1.92 -60.33 20.88
N PRO A 655 -2.21 -59.01 21.00
CA PRO A 655 -3.52 -58.38 20.69
C PRO A 655 -3.82 -58.25 19.18
N LEU A 656 -3.40 -59.24 18.40
CA LEU A 656 -3.54 -59.36 16.96
C LEU A 656 -3.78 -60.83 16.54
N ASP A 657 -3.99 -61.73 17.50
CA ASP A 657 -4.04 -63.19 17.36
C ASP A 657 -5.01 -63.71 18.43
N ASP A 658 -6.26 -63.98 18.04
CA ASP A 658 -7.41 -64.31 18.90
C ASP A 658 -7.28 -65.62 19.72
N ASP A 659 -6.10 -66.24 19.72
CA ASP A 659 -5.71 -67.53 20.32
C ASP A 659 -4.17 -67.54 20.41
N THR A 660 -3.59 -66.94 21.47
CA THR A 660 -2.14 -66.65 21.53
C THR A 660 -1.26 -67.92 21.44
N ASP A 661 -1.77 -69.09 21.82
CA ASP A 661 -0.99 -70.33 21.87
C ASP A 661 -1.36 -71.45 20.88
N ASP A 662 -2.26 -71.17 19.92
CA ASP A 662 -2.74 -72.04 18.83
C ASP A 662 -3.55 -73.28 19.36
N ASP A 663 -4.26 -73.15 20.49
CA ASP A 663 -4.98 -74.22 21.22
C ASP A 663 -6.42 -74.45 20.71
N GLY A 664 -7.09 -73.39 20.27
CA GLY A 664 -8.47 -73.40 19.79
C GLY A 664 -9.52 -72.79 20.74
N LEU A 665 -9.13 -72.26 21.90
CA LEU A 665 -9.87 -71.26 22.68
C LEU A 665 -9.32 -69.87 22.39
N THR A 666 -10.12 -68.84 22.66
CA THR A 666 -9.61 -67.45 22.68
C THR A 666 -9.11 -67.09 24.07
N ASP A 667 -8.13 -66.19 24.15
CA ASP A 667 -7.49 -65.80 25.41
C ASP A 667 -8.50 -65.24 26.44
N GLY A 668 -9.56 -64.57 25.95
CA GLY A 668 -10.73 -64.12 26.70
C GLY A 668 -11.65 -65.25 27.18
N ASP A 669 -11.96 -66.25 26.35
CA ASP A 669 -12.74 -67.44 26.75
C ASP A 669 -11.96 -68.27 27.80
N GLU A 670 -10.64 -68.40 27.63
CA GLU A 670 -9.72 -69.04 28.56
C GLU A 670 -9.70 -68.39 29.94
N LEU A 671 -9.65 -67.05 30.02
CA LEU A 671 -9.69 -66.34 31.30
C LEU A 671 -11.05 -66.49 32.02
N ASP A 672 -12.15 -66.72 31.30
CA ASP A 672 -13.49 -66.90 31.90
C ASP A 672 -13.74 -68.35 32.37
N GLU A 673 -13.19 -69.37 31.69
CA GLU A 673 -13.17 -70.77 32.18
C GLU A 673 -12.05 -71.02 33.23
N GLY A 674 -10.91 -70.32 33.11
CA GLY A 674 -9.88 -70.19 34.14
C GLY A 674 -8.56 -70.94 33.87
N THR A 675 -8.22 -71.16 32.60
CA THR A 675 -6.96 -71.70 32.08
C THR A 675 -5.86 -70.61 32.05
N ASP A 676 -4.72 -70.84 31.38
CA ASP A 676 -3.56 -69.92 31.31
C ASP A 676 -3.19 -69.72 29.82
N PRO A 677 -3.58 -68.60 29.16
CA PRO A 677 -3.57 -68.42 27.68
C PRO A 677 -2.18 -68.22 27.07
N LEU A 678 -1.21 -69.01 27.54
CA LEU A 678 0.21 -69.03 27.20
C LEU A 678 0.82 -70.44 27.41
N ASP A 679 0.00 -71.48 27.67
CA ASP A 679 0.38 -72.86 27.98
C ASP A 679 -0.73 -73.86 27.53
N GLU A 680 -0.79 -74.16 26.21
CA GLU A 680 -1.53 -75.18 25.38
C GLU A 680 -2.10 -76.49 26.02
N ASP A 681 -1.96 -76.71 27.33
CA ASP A 681 -2.29 -77.89 28.16
C ASP A 681 -2.13 -77.45 29.64
N THR A 682 -3.06 -76.63 30.17
CA THR A 682 -2.95 -75.96 31.51
C THR A 682 -2.73 -76.97 32.64
N ASP A 683 -3.39 -78.11 32.50
CA ASP A 683 -3.52 -79.18 33.47
C ASP A 683 -2.31 -80.16 33.41
N GLY A 684 -1.77 -80.42 32.22
CA GLY A 684 -0.60 -81.25 31.96
C GLY A 684 -0.90 -82.73 31.70
N ASP A 685 -2.12 -83.06 31.31
CA ASP A 685 -2.64 -84.37 30.92
C ASP A 685 -2.16 -84.77 29.50
N GLY A 686 -2.21 -83.82 28.56
CA GLY A 686 -1.77 -83.97 27.17
C GLY A 686 -2.87 -83.95 26.10
N LEU A 687 -4.09 -83.55 26.44
CA LEU A 687 -4.98 -82.80 25.54
C LEU A 687 -4.63 -81.30 25.60
N THR A 688 -5.21 -80.51 24.70
CA THR A 688 -5.18 -79.04 24.79
C THR A 688 -6.48 -78.56 25.43
N ASP A 689 -6.47 -77.40 26.07
CA ASP A 689 -7.62 -76.88 26.81
C ASP A 689 -8.83 -76.68 25.86
N GLY A 690 -8.59 -76.29 24.60
CA GLY A 690 -9.59 -76.24 23.53
C GLY A 690 -10.07 -77.60 23.00
N ASP A 691 -9.20 -78.61 22.90
CA ASP A 691 -9.60 -80.00 22.64
C ASP A 691 -10.49 -80.52 23.79
N GLU A 692 -10.21 -80.14 25.03
CA GLU A 692 -10.95 -80.52 26.24
C GLU A 692 -12.34 -79.86 26.33
N VAL A 693 -12.42 -78.54 26.18
CA VAL A 693 -13.70 -77.81 26.14
C VAL A 693 -14.58 -78.31 24.99
N THR A 694 -13.98 -78.62 23.84
CA THR A 694 -14.68 -79.23 22.69
C THR A 694 -15.11 -80.67 22.97
N GLY A 695 -14.28 -81.45 23.66
CA GLY A 695 -14.55 -82.83 24.11
C GLY A 695 -15.61 -82.91 25.22
N GLY A 696 -15.76 -81.84 26.00
CA GLY A 696 -16.65 -81.75 27.16
C GLY A 696 -16.03 -82.20 28.47
N THR A 697 -14.70 -82.27 28.55
CA THR A 697 -13.92 -82.51 29.78
C THR A 697 -13.67 -81.19 30.55
N ASP A 698 -13.02 -81.26 31.71
CA ASP A 698 -12.71 -80.10 32.57
C ASP A 698 -11.19 -79.79 32.43
N PRO A 699 -10.77 -78.74 31.69
CA PRO A 699 -9.35 -78.45 31.38
C PRO A 699 -8.49 -78.05 32.60
N LEU A 700 -8.99 -78.31 33.81
CA LEU A 700 -8.33 -78.10 35.10
C LEU A 700 -8.28 -79.38 35.96
N ASP A 701 -8.73 -80.55 35.45
CA ASP A 701 -8.71 -81.83 36.18
C ASP A 701 -8.50 -83.08 35.25
N THR A 702 -7.23 -83.50 35.11
CA THR A 702 -6.62 -84.70 34.45
C THR A 702 -7.37 -86.06 34.37
N ASP A 703 -8.59 -86.21 34.89
CA ASP A 703 -9.37 -87.45 35.07
C ASP A 703 -10.82 -87.00 35.36
N THR A 704 -11.53 -86.51 34.33
CA THR A 704 -12.82 -85.78 34.47
C THR A 704 -13.89 -86.60 35.19
N ASP A 705 -13.89 -87.92 35.00
CA ASP A 705 -14.97 -88.81 35.46
C ASP A 705 -14.67 -89.68 36.69
N ASP A 706 -13.43 -89.61 37.24
CA ASP A 706 -12.91 -90.37 38.40
C ASP A 706 -12.77 -91.91 38.14
N ASP A 707 -12.74 -92.41 36.88
CA ASP A 707 -12.47 -93.82 36.49
C ASP A 707 -11.02 -94.24 36.81
N GLY A 708 -10.06 -93.37 36.50
CA GLY A 708 -8.62 -93.58 36.72
C GLY A 708 -7.79 -93.92 35.48
N LEU A 709 -8.32 -93.73 34.28
CA LEU A 709 -7.56 -93.24 33.11
C LEU A 709 -7.39 -91.71 33.21
N THR A 710 -6.70 -91.09 32.25
CA THR A 710 -6.71 -89.62 32.07
C THR A 710 -7.40 -89.29 30.77
N ASP A 711 -7.94 -88.10 30.64
CA ASP A 711 -8.76 -87.70 29.50
C ASP A 711 -7.97 -87.83 28.17
N ALA A 712 -6.66 -87.49 28.17
CA ALA A 712 -5.76 -87.82 27.05
C ALA A 712 -5.50 -89.31 26.85
N GLU A 713 -5.35 -90.13 27.90
CA GLU A 713 -5.21 -91.58 27.75
C GLU A 713 -6.47 -92.18 27.11
N GLU A 714 -7.66 -91.63 27.41
CA GLU A 714 -8.95 -92.05 26.86
C GLU A 714 -9.13 -91.63 25.40
N VAL A 715 -8.94 -90.36 25.07
CA VAL A 715 -9.09 -89.86 23.70
C VAL A 715 -8.02 -90.45 22.76
N ASN A 716 -6.75 -90.53 23.20
CA ASN A 716 -5.63 -90.84 22.30
C ASN A 716 -5.25 -92.33 22.23
N ASP A 717 -5.36 -93.10 23.32
CA ASP A 717 -4.81 -94.45 23.42
C ASP A 717 -5.89 -95.57 23.50
N THR A 718 -7.11 -95.27 23.96
CA THR A 718 -8.21 -96.26 24.11
C THR A 718 -9.41 -95.98 23.18
N GLY A 719 -9.79 -94.72 23.00
CA GLY A 719 -10.97 -94.23 22.30
C GLY A 719 -12.25 -94.15 23.15
N THR A 720 -12.14 -94.22 24.48
CA THR A 720 -13.28 -94.19 25.45
C THR A 720 -13.82 -92.78 25.67
N ASP A 721 -15.00 -92.65 26.27
CA ASP A 721 -15.67 -91.37 26.54
C ASP A 721 -15.17 -90.81 27.89
N PRO A 722 -14.26 -89.81 27.92
CA PRO A 722 -13.63 -89.31 29.15
C PRO A 722 -14.60 -88.62 30.12
N THR A 723 -15.89 -88.52 29.77
CA THR A 723 -16.94 -87.99 30.63
C THR A 723 -17.82 -89.09 31.25
N ASN A 724 -17.58 -90.37 30.93
CA ASN A 724 -18.42 -91.50 31.29
C ASN A 724 -17.64 -92.79 31.64
N PRO A 725 -17.59 -93.20 32.93
CA PRO A 725 -16.64 -94.19 33.44
C PRO A 725 -17.07 -95.65 33.22
N ASP A 726 -17.72 -95.94 32.09
CA ASP A 726 -18.42 -97.17 31.67
C ASP A 726 -18.92 -96.88 30.23
N THR A 727 -18.01 -96.70 29.27
CA THR A 727 -18.28 -96.11 27.95
C THR A 727 -19.36 -96.86 27.17
N ASP A 728 -19.30 -98.18 27.12
CA ASP A 728 -20.29 -99.02 26.45
C ASP A 728 -21.53 -99.39 27.31
N ALA A 729 -21.52 -98.98 28.58
CA ALA A 729 -22.57 -99.19 29.57
C ALA A 729 -22.87 -100.66 29.94
N ASP A 730 -21.89 -101.56 29.81
CA ASP A 730 -22.04 -102.98 30.16
C ASP A 730 -22.04 -103.26 31.69
N GLY A 731 -21.47 -102.33 32.47
CA GLY A 731 -21.34 -102.42 33.92
C GLY A 731 -19.95 -102.79 34.47
N LEU A 732 -18.91 -102.76 33.63
CA LEU A 732 -17.49 -102.58 34.00
C LEU A 732 -17.11 -101.09 33.85
N THR A 733 -15.89 -100.70 34.22
CA THR A 733 -15.37 -99.36 33.88
C THR A 733 -14.25 -99.51 32.87
N ASP A 734 -14.01 -98.47 32.09
CA ASP A 734 -13.03 -98.49 31.00
C ASP A 734 -11.62 -98.82 31.53
N ALA A 735 -11.21 -98.28 32.69
CA ALA A 735 -10.02 -98.73 33.40
C ALA A 735 -10.08 -100.18 33.89
N GLU A 736 -11.22 -100.68 34.42
CA GLU A 736 -11.35 -102.07 34.87
C GLU A 736 -11.19 -103.06 33.71
N GLU A 737 -11.66 -102.70 32.51
CA GLU A 737 -11.59 -103.54 31.33
C GLU A 737 -10.18 -103.67 30.76
N ILE A 738 -9.54 -102.53 30.52
CA ILE A 738 -8.17 -102.48 30.00
C ILE A 738 -7.17 -103.13 30.98
N ASN A 739 -7.34 -102.89 32.29
CA ASN A 739 -6.35 -103.30 33.28
C ASN A 739 -6.56 -104.69 33.89
N ASP A 740 -7.81 -105.17 34.05
CA ASP A 740 -8.13 -106.38 34.83
C ASP A 740 -8.84 -107.51 34.05
N THR A 741 -9.67 -107.25 33.02
CA THR A 741 -10.34 -108.29 32.19
C THR A 741 -9.63 -108.55 30.85
N GLY A 742 -9.33 -107.50 30.10
CA GLY A 742 -8.85 -107.54 28.71
C GLY A 742 -9.95 -107.65 27.65
N THR A 743 -11.16 -107.19 27.97
CA THR A 743 -12.28 -106.89 27.05
C THR A 743 -12.07 -105.51 26.39
N ASP A 744 -12.93 -105.14 25.44
CA ASP A 744 -12.82 -103.95 24.60
C ASP A 744 -13.84 -102.89 25.06
N PRO A 745 -13.42 -101.82 25.78
CA PRO A 745 -14.32 -100.88 26.48
C PRO A 745 -15.21 -100.01 25.58
N LEU A 746 -15.06 -100.15 24.25
CA LEU A 746 -15.94 -99.51 23.26
C LEU A 746 -17.04 -100.44 22.75
N ASN A 747 -17.05 -101.69 23.22
CA ASN A 747 -17.90 -102.73 22.72
C ASN A 747 -18.18 -103.73 23.83
N GLY A 748 -19.21 -103.44 24.61
CA GLY A 748 -19.61 -104.20 25.79
C GLY A 748 -20.14 -105.60 25.51
N ASP A 749 -19.86 -106.16 24.34
CA ASP A 749 -20.03 -107.56 23.91
C ASP A 749 -18.82 -107.85 23.00
N THR A 750 -17.63 -107.98 23.61
CA THR A 750 -16.32 -107.98 22.93
C THR A 750 -16.21 -109.10 21.89
N ASP A 751 -16.88 -110.22 22.11
CA ASP A 751 -16.91 -111.33 21.16
C ASP A 751 -18.14 -111.36 20.24
N ALA A 752 -19.06 -110.40 20.41
CA ALA A 752 -20.20 -110.11 19.56
C ALA A 752 -21.22 -111.26 19.44
N ASP A 753 -21.42 -112.03 20.51
CA ASP A 753 -22.37 -113.14 20.50
C ASP A 753 -23.82 -112.78 20.83
N GLY A 754 -24.03 -111.62 21.45
CA GLY A 754 -25.32 -111.10 21.91
C GLY A 754 -25.48 -111.07 23.45
N LEU A 755 -24.43 -111.32 24.22
CA LEU A 755 -24.38 -111.14 25.68
C LEU A 755 -23.34 -110.09 26.03
N THR A 756 -23.65 -109.17 26.94
CA THR A 756 -22.66 -108.16 27.30
C THR A 756 -21.55 -108.72 28.19
N ASP A 757 -20.30 -108.28 28.08
CA ASP A 757 -19.16 -108.87 28.78
C ASP A 757 -19.34 -108.81 30.31
N GLY A 758 -19.95 -107.72 30.77
CA GLY A 758 -20.45 -107.48 32.11
C GLY A 758 -21.52 -108.49 32.52
N ASP A 759 -22.52 -108.82 31.69
CA ASP A 759 -23.50 -109.87 31.98
C ASP A 759 -22.90 -111.28 31.85
N GLU A 760 -21.90 -111.50 31.00
CA GLU A 760 -21.17 -112.76 30.90
C GLU A 760 -20.35 -113.04 32.16
N LEU A 761 -19.55 -112.08 32.61
CA LEU A 761 -18.75 -112.21 33.82
C LEU A 761 -19.62 -112.20 35.09
N ASN A 762 -20.68 -111.37 35.16
CA ASN A 762 -21.48 -111.20 36.37
C ASN A 762 -22.73 -112.11 36.46
N VAL A 763 -23.28 -112.60 35.33
CA VAL A 763 -24.56 -113.34 35.28
C VAL A 763 -24.45 -114.72 34.63
N HIS A 764 -23.87 -114.85 33.43
CA HIS A 764 -23.93 -116.08 32.61
C HIS A 764 -22.77 -117.06 32.86
N SER A 765 -21.58 -116.55 33.21
CA SER A 765 -20.32 -117.29 33.44
C SER A 765 -19.74 -118.02 32.22
N THR A 766 -19.98 -117.43 31.05
CA THR A 766 -19.34 -117.67 29.74
C THR A 766 -18.01 -116.89 29.68
N ASP A 767 -17.35 -116.76 28.52
CA ASP A 767 -15.96 -116.25 28.38
C ASP A 767 -15.91 -115.15 27.30
N PRO A 768 -15.92 -113.84 27.67
CA PRO A 768 -16.21 -112.65 26.81
C PRO A 768 -15.16 -112.30 25.75
N LEU A 769 -14.48 -113.33 25.25
CA LEU A 769 -13.45 -113.26 24.22
C LEU A 769 -13.58 -114.48 23.27
N ASN A 770 -14.74 -115.14 23.27
CA ASN A 770 -15.03 -116.38 22.55
C ASN A 770 -16.57 -116.60 22.37
N GLU A 771 -17.09 -116.06 21.26
CA GLU A 771 -18.50 -116.05 20.79
C GLU A 771 -19.30 -117.39 20.81
N ASP A 772 -18.63 -118.52 21.05
CA ASP A 772 -19.23 -119.86 21.13
C ASP A 772 -18.43 -120.64 22.20
N THR A 773 -18.79 -120.45 23.49
CA THR A 773 -18.08 -121.04 24.66
C THR A 773 -18.01 -122.58 24.59
N ASP A 774 -18.92 -123.17 23.82
CA ASP A 774 -19.24 -124.59 23.79
C ASP A 774 -18.72 -125.33 22.53
N GLY A 775 -18.66 -124.62 21.41
CA GLY A 775 -18.20 -125.08 20.09
C GLY A 775 -19.31 -125.67 19.21
N GLY A 776 -20.53 -125.13 19.29
CA GLY A 776 -21.72 -125.60 18.58
C GLY A 776 -21.93 -125.07 17.17
N GLY A 777 -21.45 -123.86 16.87
CA GLY A 777 -21.69 -123.17 15.60
C GLY A 777 -23.00 -122.37 15.55
N ARG A 778 -23.55 -122.02 16.72
CA ARG A 778 -24.29 -120.78 17.00
C ARG A 778 -23.66 -120.14 18.23
N SER A 779 -23.89 -118.84 18.39
CA SER A 779 -23.22 -118.03 19.40
C SER A 779 -23.95 -118.09 20.76
N ASP A 780 -23.27 -117.78 21.88
CA ASP A 780 -23.91 -117.96 23.21
C ASP A 780 -25.14 -117.03 23.37
N GLY A 781 -25.05 -115.79 22.90
CA GLY A 781 -26.17 -114.85 22.83
C GLY A 781 -27.25 -115.20 21.80
N GLU A 782 -26.95 -115.81 20.64
CA GLU A 782 -28.00 -116.37 19.75
C GLU A 782 -28.82 -117.43 20.48
N GLU A 783 -28.15 -118.33 21.22
CA GLU A 783 -28.80 -119.37 22.02
C GLU A 783 -29.68 -118.78 23.13
N VAL A 784 -29.21 -117.74 23.83
CA VAL A 784 -29.96 -117.10 24.92
C VAL A 784 -31.14 -116.24 24.42
N ASN A 785 -30.93 -115.45 23.37
CA ASN A 785 -31.84 -114.37 22.98
C ASN A 785 -32.85 -114.76 21.88
N LEU A 786 -32.42 -115.54 20.88
CA LEU A 786 -33.21 -115.83 19.68
C LEU A 786 -33.89 -117.20 19.75
N ASP A 787 -33.09 -118.27 19.86
CA ASP A 787 -33.60 -119.64 19.79
C ASP A 787 -34.12 -120.15 21.15
N GLY A 788 -33.63 -119.58 22.26
CA GLY A 788 -33.98 -119.99 23.62
C GLY A 788 -33.44 -121.38 23.97
N THR A 789 -32.28 -121.70 23.44
CA THR A 789 -31.50 -122.93 23.66
C THR A 789 -30.56 -122.74 24.86
N ASP A 790 -29.38 -123.36 24.93
CA ASP A 790 -28.54 -123.37 26.14
C ASP A 790 -27.09 -123.19 25.68
N PRO A 791 -26.43 -122.02 25.92
CA PRO A 791 -25.10 -121.62 25.39
C PRO A 791 -23.92 -122.51 25.83
N LEU A 792 -24.22 -123.74 26.27
CA LEU A 792 -23.32 -124.76 26.75
C LEU A 792 -23.75 -126.18 26.21
N ASP A 793 -24.53 -126.29 25.11
CA ASP A 793 -24.93 -127.56 24.43
C ASP A 793 -25.11 -127.48 22.86
N PRO A 794 -24.24 -128.11 22.02
CA PRO A 794 -23.99 -127.73 20.60
C PRO A 794 -24.86 -128.40 19.48
N ASN A 795 -26.19 -128.20 19.33
CA ASN A 795 -26.97 -129.10 18.42
C ASN A 795 -28.20 -128.60 17.56
N ASP A 796 -28.44 -127.31 17.27
CA ASP A 796 -29.83 -126.83 16.97
C ASP A 796 -30.23 -126.31 15.52
N ASP A 797 -29.32 -126.30 14.50
CA ASP A 797 -29.39 -125.99 13.01
C ASP A 797 -30.41 -125.01 12.27
N LEU A 798 -30.88 -125.28 11.02
CA LEU A 798 -31.12 -124.26 9.91
C LEU A 798 -32.43 -124.36 9.03
N LEU A 799 -32.85 -123.28 8.28
CA LEU A 799 -34.07 -123.22 7.40
C LEU A 799 -34.13 -122.16 6.22
N ASP A 800 -35.10 -122.30 5.26
CA ASP A 800 -35.43 -121.46 4.04
C ASP A 800 -36.91 -121.70 3.56
N SER A 801 -37.68 -120.68 3.13
CA SER A 801 -39.16 -120.71 3.04
C SER A 801 -39.89 -120.42 1.72
N ASP A 802 -39.60 -119.35 0.95
CA ASP A 802 -40.49 -118.92 -0.17
C ASP A 802 -39.99 -119.22 -1.59
N ASN A 803 -38.68 -119.22 -1.78
CA ASN A 803 -37.92 -119.52 -3.00
C ASN A 803 -37.77 -118.38 -4.03
N ASP A 804 -37.66 -117.12 -3.60
CA ASP A 804 -37.10 -116.00 -4.38
C ASP A 804 -35.62 -116.28 -4.82
N GLY A 805 -34.79 -116.80 -3.91
CA GLY A 805 -33.34 -116.94 -4.04
C GLY A 805 -32.55 -116.87 -2.72
N ILE A 806 -33.13 -116.29 -1.67
CA ILE A 806 -32.54 -116.02 -0.36
C ILE A 806 -32.98 -117.14 0.64
N SER A 807 -32.95 -116.94 1.96
CA SER A 807 -33.26 -117.97 2.99
C SER A 807 -33.68 -117.34 4.31
N ASP A 808 -34.57 -117.99 5.09
CA ASP A 808 -35.24 -117.43 6.29
C ASP A 808 -34.36 -116.51 7.16
N TYR A 809 -33.10 -116.92 7.37
CA TYR A 809 -32.08 -116.13 8.02
C TYR A 809 -31.75 -114.88 7.19
N ALA A 810 -31.01 -115.02 6.08
CA ALA A 810 -30.62 -113.93 5.18
C ALA A 810 -31.76 -113.01 4.68
N GLU A 811 -32.99 -113.50 4.48
CA GLU A 811 -34.17 -112.65 4.19
C GLU A 811 -34.40 -111.67 5.36
N THR A 812 -34.44 -112.18 6.60
CA THR A 812 -34.64 -111.34 7.81
C THR A 812 -33.40 -110.63 8.33
N THR A 813 -32.19 -111.07 7.99
CA THR A 813 -30.92 -110.56 8.57
C THR A 813 -30.08 -109.74 7.60
N ASP A 814 -30.09 -110.08 6.31
CA ASP A 814 -29.13 -109.53 5.34
C ASP A 814 -29.80 -108.55 4.35
N PHE A 815 -31.10 -108.73 4.06
CA PHE A 815 -31.83 -107.94 3.05
C PHE A 815 -33.14 -107.31 3.54
N GLY A 816 -33.69 -107.73 4.68
CA GLY A 816 -34.87 -107.11 5.30
C GLY A 816 -36.23 -107.45 4.66
N THR A 817 -36.24 -108.22 3.58
CA THR A 817 -37.42 -108.63 2.82
C THR A 817 -38.29 -109.65 3.59
N ASP A 818 -39.58 -109.77 3.26
CA ASP A 818 -40.45 -110.75 3.94
C ASP A 818 -40.09 -112.16 3.43
N PRO A 819 -39.71 -113.15 4.29
CA PRO A 819 -39.39 -114.54 3.90
C PRO A 819 -40.54 -115.37 3.28
N PHE A 820 -41.55 -114.68 2.74
CA PHE A 820 -42.82 -115.20 2.25
C PHE A 820 -43.43 -114.39 1.07
N ASP A 821 -42.77 -113.34 0.56
CA ASP A 821 -43.17 -112.53 -0.62
C ASP A 821 -41.97 -112.34 -1.58
N ASP A 822 -42.21 -112.47 -2.90
CA ASP A 822 -41.14 -112.56 -3.92
C ASP A 822 -40.82 -111.26 -4.70
N ASP A 823 -41.36 -110.13 -4.22
CA ASP A 823 -41.42 -108.78 -4.82
C ASP A 823 -41.93 -107.83 -3.71
N THR A 824 -41.03 -107.24 -2.91
CA THR A 824 -41.37 -106.66 -1.59
C THR A 824 -41.91 -105.21 -1.65
N ASP A 825 -41.49 -104.39 -2.62
CA ASP A 825 -41.93 -102.99 -2.81
C ASP A 825 -43.01 -102.79 -3.89
N ASP A 826 -43.29 -103.79 -4.75
CA ASP A 826 -44.24 -103.77 -5.88
C ASP A 826 -43.79 -102.88 -7.09
N ASP A 827 -42.49 -102.50 -7.25
CA ASP A 827 -42.01 -101.64 -8.36
C ASP A 827 -42.13 -102.31 -9.76
N GLY A 828 -41.90 -103.63 -9.81
CA GLY A 828 -41.91 -104.46 -11.03
C GLY A 828 -40.63 -105.27 -11.31
N LEU A 829 -39.62 -105.17 -10.44
CA LEU A 829 -38.43 -106.00 -10.37
C LEU A 829 -38.74 -107.26 -9.53
N LEU A 830 -37.85 -107.71 -8.64
CA LEU A 830 -37.99 -108.89 -7.76
C LEU A 830 -36.80 -108.84 -6.80
N ASP A 831 -36.97 -109.12 -5.51
CA ASP A 831 -35.94 -108.90 -4.49
C ASP A 831 -34.55 -109.48 -4.87
N GLY A 832 -34.53 -110.76 -5.26
CA GLY A 832 -33.31 -111.44 -5.72
C GLY A 832 -32.79 -111.04 -7.10
N ARG A 833 -33.50 -110.22 -7.87
CA ARG A 833 -33.05 -109.57 -9.13
C ARG A 833 -32.42 -108.22 -8.83
N GLU A 834 -32.95 -107.46 -7.88
CA GLU A 834 -32.44 -106.13 -7.53
C GLU A 834 -31.07 -106.27 -6.88
N VAL A 835 -31.02 -107.03 -5.78
CA VAL A 835 -29.79 -107.37 -5.03
C VAL A 835 -28.68 -107.98 -5.90
N TYR A 836 -29.00 -108.72 -6.97
CA TYR A 836 -28.01 -109.49 -7.75
C TYR A 836 -27.85 -109.11 -9.23
N GLU A 837 -28.73 -108.32 -9.85
CA GLU A 837 -28.66 -107.96 -11.28
C GLU A 837 -28.79 -106.45 -11.56
N VAL A 838 -29.58 -105.67 -10.80
CA VAL A 838 -29.81 -104.22 -11.05
C VAL A 838 -29.03 -103.33 -10.08
N ALA A 839 -28.91 -103.76 -8.81
CA ALA A 839 -28.29 -103.04 -7.68
C ALA A 839 -29.08 -101.85 -7.11
N THR A 840 -30.40 -101.86 -7.28
CA THR A 840 -31.39 -101.06 -6.53
C THR A 840 -31.74 -101.75 -5.19
N ASP A 841 -32.42 -101.04 -4.28
CA ASP A 841 -32.84 -101.59 -2.96
C ASP A 841 -34.23 -102.25 -3.09
N PRO A 842 -34.38 -103.57 -2.84
CA PRO A 842 -35.66 -104.31 -2.95
C PRO A 842 -36.71 -103.96 -1.88
N LEU A 843 -36.64 -102.75 -1.32
CA LEU A 843 -37.53 -102.19 -0.32
C LEU A 843 -38.00 -100.78 -0.70
N ASP A 844 -37.57 -100.23 -1.83
CA ASP A 844 -37.79 -98.85 -2.26
C ASP A 844 -38.18 -98.79 -3.74
N ASP A 845 -39.34 -98.23 -4.07
CA ASP A 845 -39.90 -98.30 -5.43
C ASP A 845 -39.35 -97.24 -6.41
N ASP A 846 -38.45 -96.36 -5.95
CA ASP A 846 -37.90 -95.17 -6.63
C ASP A 846 -36.54 -94.81 -5.96
N SER A 847 -35.44 -95.45 -6.41
CA SER A 847 -34.14 -95.48 -5.69
C SER A 847 -33.38 -94.15 -5.64
N ASP A 848 -33.74 -93.16 -6.47
CA ASP A 848 -33.14 -91.82 -6.48
C ASP A 848 -34.14 -90.67 -6.20
N ASP A 849 -35.37 -91.00 -5.81
CA ASP A 849 -36.44 -90.07 -5.38
C ASP A 849 -36.89 -89.08 -6.50
N ASP A 850 -36.64 -89.40 -7.78
CA ASP A 850 -36.89 -88.49 -8.92
C ASP A 850 -38.35 -88.47 -9.40
N GLY A 851 -39.11 -89.52 -9.08
CA GLY A 851 -40.51 -89.72 -9.48
C GLY A 851 -40.74 -90.78 -10.56
N LEU A 852 -39.70 -91.42 -11.08
CA LEU A 852 -39.74 -92.60 -11.94
C LEU A 852 -39.36 -93.84 -11.13
N LEU A 853 -40.25 -94.83 -11.12
CA LEU A 853 -39.92 -96.12 -10.49
C LEU A 853 -38.76 -96.81 -11.20
N ASP A 854 -37.83 -97.43 -10.47
CA ASP A 854 -36.65 -98.13 -11.01
C ASP A 854 -36.99 -99.07 -12.18
N GLY A 855 -38.06 -99.86 -12.03
CA GLY A 855 -38.57 -100.77 -13.05
C GLY A 855 -39.10 -100.08 -14.30
N ARG A 856 -39.57 -98.82 -14.21
CA ARG A 856 -39.94 -97.98 -15.37
C ARG A 856 -38.68 -97.50 -16.09
N GLU A 857 -37.63 -97.17 -15.36
CA GLU A 857 -36.42 -96.61 -15.94
C GLU A 857 -35.59 -97.64 -16.69
N VAL A 858 -35.30 -98.76 -16.01
CA VAL A 858 -34.52 -99.87 -16.55
C VAL A 858 -35.15 -100.47 -17.81
N ASP A 859 -36.49 -100.51 -17.90
CA ASP A 859 -37.22 -101.17 -19.00
C ASP A 859 -37.90 -100.20 -20.02
N GLU A 860 -38.17 -98.91 -19.70
CA GLU A 860 -38.87 -97.96 -20.59
C GLU A 860 -38.08 -96.70 -21.02
N THR A 861 -37.59 -95.85 -20.12
CA THR A 861 -36.89 -94.58 -20.45
C THR A 861 -35.43 -94.81 -20.81
N LEU A 862 -34.75 -95.74 -20.10
CA LEU A 862 -33.31 -96.00 -20.14
C LEU A 862 -32.44 -94.90 -19.49
N SER A 863 -33.05 -94.10 -18.59
CA SER A 863 -32.37 -93.37 -17.53
C SER A 863 -31.64 -94.32 -16.56
N ASN A 864 -30.87 -93.75 -15.64
CA ASN A 864 -30.12 -94.49 -14.63
C ASN A 864 -30.85 -94.42 -13.28
N PRO A 865 -31.44 -95.52 -12.76
CA PRO A 865 -32.33 -95.53 -11.58
C PRO A 865 -31.61 -95.41 -10.24
N ASN A 866 -30.58 -94.57 -10.19
CA ASN A 866 -29.67 -94.32 -9.06
C ASN A 866 -29.06 -92.89 -9.19
N ASP A 867 -29.62 -92.05 -10.07
CA ASP A 867 -29.05 -90.80 -10.56
C ASP A 867 -30.17 -89.93 -11.17
N ALA A 868 -30.85 -89.17 -10.30
CA ALA A 868 -32.09 -88.44 -10.57
C ALA A 868 -32.05 -87.38 -11.71
N ASP A 869 -30.88 -87.13 -12.30
CA ASP A 869 -30.64 -86.25 -13.45
C ASP A 869 -29.55 -86.93 -14.30
N SER A 870 -29.97 -87.66 -15.33
CA SER A 870 -29.09 -88.54 -16.13
C SER A 870 -28.20 -87.78 -17.13
N ASP A 871 -28.37 -86.46 -17.31
CA ASP A 871 -27.60 -85.68 -18.29
C ASP A 871 -26.95 -84.38 -17.79
N ASP A 872 -27.09 -84.06 -16.51
CA ASP A 872 -26.50 -82.94 -15.77
C ASP A 872 -27.06 -81.55 -16.17
N ASP A 873 -28.32 -81.42 -16.60
CA ASP A 873 -28.97 -80.13 -16.93
C ASP A 873 -29.74 -79.47 -15.77
N GLY A 874 -30.09 -80.24 -14.73
CA GLY A 874 -30.77 -79.79 -13.52
C GLY A 874 -32.30 -79.93 -13.52
N LEU A 875 -32.91 -80.42 -14.60
CA LEU A 875 -34.19 -81.14 -14.53
C LEU A 875 -33.94 -82.58 -14.04
N SER A 876 -34.92 -83.17 -13.36
CA SER A 876 -34.88 -84.60 -13.04
C SER A 876 -35.51 -85.43 -14.15
N ASP A 877 -35.04 -86.66 -14.39
CA ASP A 877 -35.51 -87.51 -15.49
C ASP A 877 -37.04 -87.70 -15.45
N GLY A 878 -37.63 -87.78 -14.26
CA GLY A 878 -39.06 -87.87 -14.00
C GLY A 878 -39.82 -86.59 -14.28
N ARG A 879 -39.21 -85.43 -14.01
CA ARG A 879 -39.75 -84.13 -14.41
C ARG A 879 -39.72 -83.98 -15.92
N GLU A 880 -38.66 -84.44 -16.56
CA GLU A 880 -38.54 -84.42 -18.01
C GLU A 880 -39.57 -85.31 -18.70
N VAL A 881 -39.69 -86.56 -18.26
CA VAL A 881 -40.55 -87.54 -18.90
C VAL A 881 -42.04 -87.27 -18.68
N ASP A 882 -42.44 -86.76 -17.50
CA ASP A 882 -43.84 -86.57 -17.13
C ASP A 882 -44.33 -85.10 -17.10
N GLU A 883 -43.45 -84.08 -17.04
CA GLU A 883 -43.83 -82.65 -17.05
C GLU A 883 -43.42 -81.88 -18.31
N THR A 884 -42.13 -81.76 -18.64
CA THR A 884 -41.62 -80.91 -19.75
C THR A 884 -41.72 -81.61 -21.11
N LEU A 885 -41.58 -82.94 -21.13
CA LEU A 885 -41.53 -83.83 -22.30
C LEU A 885 -40.22 -83.76 -23.12
N THR A 886 -39.12 -83.40 -22.45
CA THR A 886 -37.74 -83.42 -22.96
C THR A 886 -37.16 -84.85 -22.93
N ASP A 887 -35.90 -85.03 -23.37
CA ASP A 887 -35.25 -86.36 -23.47
C ASP A 887 -34.16 -86.46 -22.38
N PRO A 888 -34.35 -87.25 -21.30
CA PRO A 888 -33.54 -87.23 -20.07
C PRO A 888 -32.17 -87.89 -20.20
N ASN A 889 -31.48 -87.50 -21.26
CA ASN A 889 -30.25 -88.03 -21.84
C ASN A 889 -29.64 -86.96 -22.80
N ASN A 890 -30.19 -85.74 -22.86
CA ASN A 890 -29.87 -84.62 -23.73
C ASN A 890 -30.37 -83.24 -23.18
N ALA A 891 -29.59 -82.65 -22.28
CA ALA A 891 -29.58 -81.29 -21.69
C ALA A 891 -29.87 -80.02 -22.55
N ASP A 892 -30.32 -80.14 -23.80
CA ASP A 892 -30.65 -79.06 -24.74
C ASP A 892 -31.42 -79.73 -25.91
N THR A 893 -32.73 -79.82 -25.76
CA THR A 893 -33.59 -80.68 -26.59
C THR A 893 -33.79 -80.14 -28.01
N ASP A 894 -33.75 -78.83 -28.22
CA ASP A 894 -34.00 -78.22 -29.54
C ASP A 894 -32.78 -77.56 -30.23
N ALA A 895 -31.70 -77.33 -29.47
CA ALA A 895 -30.41 -76.80 -29.90
C ALA A 895 -30.38 -75.29 -30.24
N ASP A 896 -31.11 -74.47 -29.47
CA ASP A 896 -31.09 -73.00 -29.57
C ASP A 896 -29.92 -72.32 -28.84
N GLY A 897 -29.43 -72.92 -27.74
CA GLY A 897 -28.34 -72.39 -26.92
C GLY A 897 -28.63 -72.27 -25.41
N LEU A 898 -29.88 -72.45 -24.99
CA LEU A 898 -30.29 -72.65 -23.60
C LEU A 898 -30.32 -74.15 -23.26
N ASN A 899 -30.44 -74.49 -21.97
CA ASN A 899 -30.72 -75.87 -21.52
C ASN A 899 -32.19 -75.98 -21.11
N ASP A 900 -32.72 -77.20 -21.04
CA ASP A 900 -34.14 -77.43 -20.88
C ASP A 900 -34.65 -76.92 -19.50
N LEU A 901 -33.80 -76.93 -18.47
CA LEU A 901 -34.09 -76.28 -17.18
C LEU A 901 -34.27 -74.76 -17.29
N ASP A 902 -33.28 -74.06 -17.86
CA ASP A 902 -33.25 -72.60 -17.98
C ASP A 902 -34.43 -72.11 -18.82
N GLU A 903 -34.78 -72.83 -19.89
CA GLU A 903 -35.98 -72.54 -20.68
C GLU A 903 -37.27 -72.69 -19.87
N VAL A 904 -37.44 -73.75 -19.09
CA VAL A 904 -38.69 -74.03 -18.37
C VAL A 904 -38.86 -73.15 -17.13
N ASP A 905 -37.80 -72.97 -16.34
CA ASP A 905 -37.87 -72.36 -15.00
C ASP A 905 -37.29 -70.94 -14.92
N VAL A 906 -36.37 -70.55 -15.80
CA VAL A 906 -35.74 -69.21 -15.77
C VAL A 906 -36.39 -68.27 -16.79
N HIS A 907 -36.58 -68.72 -18.04
CA HIS A 907 -37.02 -67.88 -19.16
C HIS A 907 -38.49 -68.09 -19.54
N GLY A 908 -39.03 -69.29 -19.38
CA GLY A 908 -40.41 -69.67 -19.69
C GLY A 908 -40.70 -69.91 -21.17
N THR A 909 -39.66 -70.16 -21.97
CA THR A 909 -39.70 -70.50 -23.40
C THR A 909 -40.17 -71.96 -23.59
N ASP A 910 -40.37 -72.42 -24.83
CA ASP A 910 -40.78 -73.81 -25.11
C ASP A 910 -39.54 -74.62 -25.51
N PRO A 911 -38.98 -75.53 -24.66
CA PRO A 911 -37.72 -76.26 -24.90
C PRO A 911 -37.79 -77.32 -26.02
N LEU A 912 -38.75 -77.15 -26.92
CA LEU A 912 -39.05 -77.96 -28.08
C LEU A 912 -39.20 -77.11 -29.36
N ASP A 913 -39.07 -75.77 -29.28
CA ASP A 913 -39.32 -74.80 -30.37
C ASP A 913 -38.50 -73.47 -30.25
N ALA A 914 -37.20 -73.56 -30.52
CA ALA A 914 -36.09 -72.57 -30.65
C ALA A 914 -36.32 -71.16 -31.26
N ASP A 915 -37.55 -70.66 -31.38
CA ASP A 915 -38.00 -69.34 -31.85
C ASP A 915 -39.48 -69.24 -31.41
N THR A 916 -39.70 -68.98 -30.11
CA THR A 916 -41.00 -69.09 -29.43
C THR A 916 -42.08 -68.17 -30.03
N ASP A 917 -41.67 -67.08 -30.71
CA ASP A 917 -42.59 -66.05 -31.21
C ASP A 917 -42.69 -65.85 -32.73
N ASP A 918 -41.91 -66.58 -33.54
CA ASP A 918 -41.76 -66.45 -35.01
C ASP A 918 -41.11 -65.10 -35.46
N GLY A 919 -40.42 -64.36 -34.58
CA GLY A 919 -39.77 -63.06 -34.83
C GLY A 919 -38.58 -63.16 -35.79
N GLY A 920 -37.79 -64.23 -35.64
CA GLY A 920 -36.71 -64.60 -36.54
C GLY A 920 -35.30 -64.49 -35.96
N ARG A 921 -35.20 -64.31 -34.63
CA ARG A 921 -34.09 -64.75 -33.78
C ARG A 921 -34.52 -66.00 -33.02
N SER A 922 -33.58 -66.70 -32.40
CA SER A 922 -33.89 -67.76 -31.44
C SER A 922 -33.94 -67.20 -30.02
N ASP A 923 -34.70 -67.84 -29.14
CA ASP A 923 -34.91 -67.35 -27.77
C ASP A 923 -33.57 -67.18 -27.03
N GLY A 924 -32.66 -68.13 -27.19
CA GLY A 924 -31.28 -68.08 -26.71
C GLY A 924 -30.42 -67.00 -27.36
N GLU A 925 -30.68 -66.56 -28.59
CA GLU A 925 -30.03 -65.36 -29.16
C GLU A 925 -30.59 -64.08 -28.50
N GLU A 926 -31.91 -63.96 -28.33
CA GLU A 926 -32.55 -62.80 -27.71
C GLU A 926 -32.14 -62.64 -26.24
N ILE A 927 -32.14 -63.73 -25.48
CA ILE A 927 -31.78 -63.76 -24.06
C ILE A 927 -30.29 -63.52 -23.82
N THR A 928 -29.40 -64.05 -24.67
CA THR A 928 -27.95 -64.01 -24.41
C THR A 928 -27.17 -62.94 -25.18
N LEU A 929 -27.75 -62.33 -26.24
CA LEU A 929 -27.01 -61.41 -27.12
C LEU A 929 -27.50 -59.96 -27.09
N ASP A 930 -28.82 -59.68 -27.16
CA ASP A 930 -29.31 -58.29 -27.26
C ASP A 930 -30.56 -57.91 -26.45
N GLY A 931 -31.16 -58.82 -25.68
CA GLY A 931 -32.15 -58.49 -24.65
C GLY A 931 -33.53 -58.07 -25.17
N THR A 932 -33.87 -58.53 -26.38
CA THR A 932 -35.24 -58.51 -26.92
C THR A 932 -36.16 -59.47 -26.13
N ASP A 933 -37.47 -59.29 -26.23
CA ASP A 933 -38.45 -60.11 -25.47
C ASP A 933 -38.85 -61.32 -26.34
N PRO A 934 -38.45 -62.58 -26.00
CA PRO A 934 -38.69 -63.79 -26.83
C PRO A 934 -40.16 -64.23 -26.91
N PHE A 935 -41.08 -63.31 -26.61
CA PHE A 935 -42.52 -63.42 -26.77
C PHE A 935 -43.11 -62.23 -27.59
N ASN A 936 -42.28 -61.37 -28.18
CA ASN A 936 -42.62 -60.13 -28.87
C ASN A 936 -41.70 -59.72 -30.06
N GLY A 937 -41.56 -60.55 -31.09
CA GLY A 937 -40.85 -60.31 -32.37
C GLY A 937 -41.33 -59.15 -33.28
N GLU A 938 -41.81 -58.05 -32.70
CA GLU A 938 -41.76 -56.71 -33.31
C GLU A 938 -40.84 -55.72 -32.55
N ASP A 939 -40.18 -56.10 -31.43
CA ASP A 939 -39.14 -55.28 -30.79
C ASP A 939 -37.69 -55.58 -31.24
N ASP A 940 -37.49 -56.65 -32.00
CA ASP A 940 -36.37 -56.93 -32.93
C ASP A 940 -35.83 -55.75 -33.78
N LEU A 941 -36.57 -54.65 -33.86
CA LEU A 941 -36.33 -53.47 -34.73
C LEU A 941 -36.57 -52.15 -33.98
N LYS A 942 -36.30 -52.12 -32.67
CA LYS A 942 -36.50 -50.96 -31.80
C LYS A 942 -35.47 -49.85 -32.06
N ASP A 943 -35.90 -48.62 -31.75
CA ASP A 943 -35.25 -47.31 -31.88
C ASP A 943 -35.76 -46.59 -30.62
N THR A 944 -34.90 -46.48 -29.60
CA THR A 944 -35.32 -46.32 -28.20
C THR A 944 -35.32 -44.88 -27.72
N ASP A 945 -34.32 -44.12 -28.13
CA ASP A 945 -34.18 -42.70 -27.86
C ASP A 945 -34.99 -41.83 -28.87
N GLY A 946 -35.22 -42.33 -30.09
CA GLY A 946 -35.95 -41.67 -31.15
C GLY A 946 -35.09 -40.83 -32.11
N ASP A 947 -33.78 -41.04 -32.15
CA ASP A 947 -32.83 -40.23 -32.93
C ASP A 947 -32.89 -40.54 -34.46
N GLY A 948 -33.20 -41.79 -34.82
CA GLY A 948 -33.33 -42.30 -36.18
C GLY A 948 -32.32 -43.38 -36.59
N VAL A 949 -31.41 -43.76 -35.70
CA VAL A 949 -30.72 -45.06 -35.66
C VAL A 949 -31.66 -46.08 -34.98
N SER A 950 -31.18 -47.22 -34.53
CA SER A 950 -32.00 -48.31 -33.96
C SER A 950 -31.11 -49.15 -33.08
N ASP A 951 -31.59 -49.69 -31.96
CA ASP A 951 -30.75 -50.28 -30.90
C ASP A 951 -29.65 -51.24 -31.45
N PRO A 952 -29.94 -52.12 -32.45
CA PRO A 952 -28.92 -53.03 -33.01
C PRO A 952 -27.93 -52.38 -34.00
N ALA A 953 -28.22 -51.18 -34.50
CA ALA A 953 -27.37 -50.39 -35.40
C ALA A 953 -26.51 -49.38 -34.64
N GLU A 954 -26.99 -48.85 -33.51
CA GLU A 954 -26.18 -48.09 -32.55
C GLU A 954 -25.05 -48.98 -32.02
N ALA A 955 -25.36 -50.24 -31.68
CA ALA A 955 -24.36 -51.26 -31.37
C ALA A 955 -23.37 -51.60 -32.51
N GLU A 956 -23.68 -51.30 -33.80
CA GLU A 956 -22.71 -51.40 -34.91
C GLU A 956 -21.85 -50.12 -35.07
N LEU A 957 -22.36 -48.95 -34.68
CA LEU A 957 -21.63 -47.68 -34.69
C LEU A 957 -20.74 -47.52 -33.45
N GLY A 958 -21.17 -48.05 -32.31
CA GLY A 958 -20.53 -47.91 -31.00
C GLY A 958 -21.21 -46.90 -30.08
N THR A 959 -22.38 -46.38 -30.47
CA THR A 959 -23.19 -45.40 -29.74
C THR A 959 -24.12 -46.05 -28.70
N ASP A 960 -24.66 -45.27 -27.76
CA ASP A 960 -25.54 -45.79 -26.68
C ASP A 960 -27.02 -45.78 -27.11
N PRO A 961 -27.71 -46.93 -27.22
CA PRO A 961 -29.14 -47.02 -27.55
C PRO A 961 -30.13 -46.30 -26.61
N LEU A 962 -29.64 -45.64 -25.56
CA LEU A 962 -30.45 -44.86 -24.61
C LEU A 962 -30.18 -43.36 -24.69
N ASP A 963 -29.15 -42.91 -25.42
CA ASP A 963 -28.69 -41.53 -25.44
C ASP A 963 -28.55 -41.00 -26.88
N PRO A 964 -29.41 -40.08 -27.34
CA PRO A 964 -29.50 -39.69 -28.74
C PRO A 964 -28.36 -38.80 -29.24
N ASP A 965 -27.29 -38.62 -28.47
CA ASP A 965 -26.19 -37.66 -28.62
C ASP A 965 -25.02 -38.20 -27.78
N THR A 966 -24.32 -39.23 -28.29
CA THR A 966 -23.42 -40.09 -27.49
C THR A 966 -22.15 -39.37 -27.01
N ASP A 967 -21.71 -38.31 -27.70
CA ASP A 967 -20.50 -37.56 -27.35
C ASP A 967 -20.75 -36.16 -26.74
N ASP A 968 -22.01 -35.83 -26.43
CA ASP A 968 -22.48 -34.61 -25.74
C ASP A 968 -22.16 -33.30 -26.51
N ASP A 969 -21.94 -33.37 -27.82
CA ASP A 969 -21.67 -32.24 -28.73
C ASP A 969 -22.91 -31.35 -28.98
N GLY A 970 -24.10 -31.96 -29.06
CA GLY A 970 -25.36 -31.28 -29.37
C GLY A 970 -25.97 -31.65 -30.73
N LEU A 971 -25.25 -32.40 -31.58
CA LEU A 971 -25.81 -33.13 -32.71
C LEU A 971 -26.23 -34.54 -32.27
N THR A 972 -27.34 -35.03 -32.81
CA THR A 972 -27.77 -36.40 -32.50
C THR A 972 -27.05 -37.42 -33.38
N ASP A 973 -26.71 -38.60 -32.86
CA ASP A 973 -25.95 -39.66 -33.55
C ASP A 973 -26.48 -39.97 -34.97
N GLY A 974 -27.79 -39.94 -35.16
CA GLY A 974 -28.48 -40.16 -36.42
C GLY A 974 -28.45 -38.98 -37.39
N ASP A 975 -28.35 -37.74 -36.91
CA ASP A 975 -28.04 -36.58 -37.76
C ASP A 975 -26.54 -36.59 -38.13
N GLU A 976 -25.67 -37.11 -37.28
CA GLU A 976 -24.26 -37.25 -37.60
C GLU A 976 -23.99 -38.36 -38.62
N ALA A 977 -24.40 -39.59 -38.31
CA ALA A 977 -24.23 -40.76 -39.16
C ALA A 977 -24.94 -40.64 -40.53
N TYR A 978 -26.00 -39.82 -40.65
CA TYR A 978 -26.83 -39.74 -41.86
C TYR A 978 -27.02 -38.35 -42.48
N THR A 979 -26.77 -37.24 -41.78
CA THR A 979 -26.97 -35.86 -42.27
C THR A 979 -25.65 -35.11 -42.50
N THR A 980 -24.80 -34.93 -41.48
CA THR A 980 -23.50 -34.21 -41.59
C THR A 980 -22.40 -35.13 -42.13
N GLY A 981 -22.26 -36.33 -41.56
CA GLY A 981 -21.21 -37.30 -41.86
C GLY A 981 -19.97 -37.20 -40.96
N THR A 982 -20.13 -36.58 -39.79
CA THR A 982 -19.20 -36.52 -38.65
C THR A 982 -19.16 -37.88 -37.90
N ASP A 983 -18.29 -38.04 -36.89
CA ASP A 983 -18.08 -39.31 -36.17
C ASP A 983 -18.76 -39.27 -34.77
N PRO A 984 -19.89 -39.98 -34.53
CA PRO A 984 -20.75 -39.84 -33.33
C PRO A 984 -20.18 -40.29 -31.97
N LEU A 985 -18.87 -40.21 -31.82
CA LEU A 985 -18.07 -40.65 -30.67
C LEU A 985 -16.91 -39.69 -30.42
N ASN A 986 -16.91 -38.52 -31.07
CA ASN A 986 -15.83 -37.55 -31.10
C ASN A 986 -16.35 -36.15 -31.48
N PRO A 987 -16.56 -35.25 -30.51
CA PRO A 987 -17.35 -34.01 -30.65
C PRO A 987 -16.65 -32.88 -31.45
N ASP A 988 -15.56 -33.18 -32.16
CA ASP A 988 -14.73 -32.30 -32.99
C ASP A 988 -14.06 -33.20 -34.04
N THR A 989 -14.76 -33.47 -35.15
CA THR A 989 -14.40 -34.56 -36.09
C THR A 989 -13.08 -34.33 -36.81
N ASP A 990 -12.73 -33.08 -37.12
CA ASP A 990 -11.51 -32.75 -37.87
C ASP A 990 -10.35 -32.17 -37.03
N THR A 991 -10.59 -31.96 -35.74
CA THR A 991 -9.63 -31.64 -34.67
C THR A 991 -9.05 -30.24 -34.73
N ASP A 992 -9.90 -29.25 -35.01
CA ASP A 992 -9.55 -27.85 -35.22
C ASP A 992 -9.78 -26.93 -34.01
N GLY A 993 -10.60 -27.37 -33.05
CA GLY A 993 -10.93 -26.63 -31.83
C GLY A 993 -12.36 -26.08 -31.76
N LEU A 994 -13.17 -26.22 -32.81
CA LEU A 994 -14.63 -26.09 -32.75
C LEU A 994 -15.28 -27.47 -32.58
N SER A 995 -16.53 -27.49 -32.09
CA SER A 995 -17.32 -28.72 -32.05
C SER A 995 -18.15 -28.86 -33.33
N ASP A 996 -18.46 -30.09 -33.73
CA ASP A 996 -19.23 -30.37 -34.95
C ASP A 996 -20.61 -29.65 -34.92
N PHE A 997 -21.23 -29.55 -33.74
CA PHE A 997 -22.42 -28.74 -33.48
C PHE A 997 -22.21 -27.24 -33.72
N ASP A 998 -21.14 -26.65 -33.15
CA ASP A 998 -20.87 -25.22 -33.27
C ASP A 998 -20.51 -24.83 -34.70
N GLU A 999 -19.81 -25.71 -35.42
CA GLU A 999 -19.57 -25.56 -36.84
C GLU A 999 -20.87 -25.57 -37.66
N VAL A 1000 -21.76 -26.53 -37.42
CA VAL A 1000 -23.02 -26.64 -38.17
C VAL A 1000 -24.02 -25.53 -37.82
N ASN A 1001 -24.05 -25.04 -36.57
CA ASN A 1001 -25.12 -24.20 -36.04
C ASN A 1001 -24.71 -22.76 -35.67
N THR A 1002 -23.43 -22.52 -35.35
CA THR A 1002 -22.91 -21.23 -34.86
C THR A 1002 -22.08 -20.52 -35.95
N THR A 1003 -20.97 -21.09 -36.41
CA THR A 1003 -20.05 -20.48 -37.40
C THR A 1003 -20.50 -20.74 -38.85
N THR A 1004 -21.11 -21.89 -39.12
CA THR A 1004 -21.50 -22.40 -40.46
C THR A 1004 -20.34 -22.78 -41.38
N THR A 1005 -19.24 -23.26 -40.77
CA THR A 1005 -18.06 -23.89 -41.39
C THR A 1005 -18.35 -25.34 -41.84
N ASP A 1006 -17.36 -26.07 -42.38
CA ASP A 1006 -17.50 -27.45 -42.89
C ASP A 1006 -16.78 -28.45 -41.95
N PRO A 1007 -17.49 -29.17 -41.04
CA PRO A 1007 -16.92 -29.96 -39.91
C PRO A 1007 -16.20 -31.26 -40.30
N LEU A 1008 -15.56 -31.25 -41.46
CA LEU A 1008 -14.76 -32.29 -42.05
C LEU A 1008 -13.52 -31.69 -42.74
N ASN A 1009 -13.27 -30.39 -42.54
CA ASN A 1009 -12.25 -29.56 -43.17
C ASN A 1009 -11.85 -28.37 -42.23
N PRO A 1010 -10.72 -28.48 -41.49
CA PRO A 1010 -10.33 -27.59 -40.38
C PRO A 1010 -9.68 -26.27 -40.84
N ASP A 1011 -10.20 -25.66 -41.91
CA ASP A 1011 -9.68 -24.50 -42.67
C ASP A 1011 -10.65 -24.27 -43.85
N THR A 1012 -11.85 -23.76 -43.56
CA THR A 1012 -13.01 -23.75 -44.47
C THR A 1012 -12.81 -22.84 -45.67
N ASP A 1013 -12.19 -21.68 -45.50
CA ASP A 1013 -11.99 -20.71 -46.58
C ASP A 1013 -10.65 -20.85 -47.31
N THR A 1014 -9.72 -21.64 -46.75
CA THR A 1014 -8.38 -22.00 -47.29
C THR A 1014 -7.32 -20.90 -47.23
N ASP A 1015 -7.45 -20.03 -46.23
CA ASP A 1015 -6.56 -18.97 -45.80
C ASP A 1015 -5.20 -19.50 -45.25
N GLY A 1016 -5.25 -20.45 -44.31
CA GLY A 1016 -4.08 -21.01 -43.63
C GLY A 1016 -4.09 -20.94 -42.10
N LEU A 1017 -5.09 -20.32 -41.48
CA LEU A 1017 -5.53 -20.61 -40.11
C LEU A 1017 -6.49 -21.82 -40.09
N THR A 1018 -6.92 -22.24 -38.90
CA THR A 1018 -8.04 -23.17 -38.75
C THR A 1018 -9.26 -22.40 -38.26
N ASP A 1019 -10.46 -22.87 -38.58
CA ASP A 1019 -11.70 -22.17 -38.23
C ASP A 1019 -11.81 -21.94 -36.70
N GLY A 1020 -11.29 -22.90 -35.91
CA GLY A 1020 -11.13 -22.80 -34.47
C GLY A 1020 -9.99 -21.89 -33.99
N ASP A 1021 -8.88 -21.73 -34.71
CA ASP A 1021 -7.85 -20.72 -34.39
C ASP A 1021 -8.41 -19.31 -34.65
N GLU A 1022 -9.13 -19.12 -35.75
CA GLU A 1022 -9.80 -17.87 -36.10
C GLU A 1022 -10.83 -17.45 -35.05
N VAL A 1023 -11.76 -18.34 -34.70
CA VAL A 1023 -12.83 -18.03 -33.75
C VAL A 1023 -12.33 -17.90 -32.31
N ASN A 1024 -11.38 -18.73 -31.86
CA ASN A 1024 -10.96 -18.78 -30.46
C ASN A 1024 -9.70 -17.96 -30.14
N THR A 1025 -8.86 -17.64 -31.13
CA THR A 1025 -7.56 -16.96 -30.91
C THR A 1025 -7.49 -15.59 -31.58
N TYR A 1026 -7.95 -15.45 -32.82
CA TYR A 1026 -7.77 -14.22 -33.62
C TYR A 1026 -9.03 -13.35 -33.76
N GLU A 1027 -10.20 -13.88 -33.41
CA GLU A 1027 -11.53 -13.24 -33.54
C GLU A 1027 -11.91 -12.82 -35.00
N THR A 1028 -11.36 -13.50 -36.00
CA THR A 1028 -11.63 -13.33 -37.45
C THR A 1028 -12.89 -14.08 -37.92
N ASP A 1029 -13.36 -13.87 -39.17
CA ASP A 1029 -14.53 -14.56 -39.74
C ASP A 1029 -14.06 -15.78 -40.58
N PRO A 1030 -14.21 -17.04 -40.11
CA PRO A 1030 -13.66 -18.26 -40.74
C PRO A 1030 -14.34 -18.67 -42.07
N LEU A 1031 -15.04 -17.72 -42.70
CA LEU A 1031 -15.65 -17.84 -44.02
C LEU A 1031 -15.16 -16.74 -44.99
N ASP A 1032 -14.28 -15.83 -44.56
CA ASP A 1032 -13.79 -14.68 -45.34
C ASP A 1032 -12.30 -14.35 -45.06
N ALA A 1033 -11.41 -15.07 -45.76
CA ALA A 1033 -9.93 -15.03 -45.79
C ALA A 1033 -9.23 -13.67 -46.04
N ASP A 1034 -9.80 -12.54 -45.61
CA ASP A 1034 -9.34 -11.15 -45.77
C ASP A 1034 -10.28 -10.29 -44.88
N SER A 1035 -10.29 -10.55 -43.56
CA SER A 1035 -11.34 -10.08 -42.61
C SER A 1035 -11.50 -8.56 -42.54
N ASP A 1036 -10.44 -7.81 -42.82
CA ASP A 1036 -10.40 -6.34 -42.78
C ASP A 1036 -10.44 -5.67 -44.18
N ASP A 1037 -10.53 -6.46 -45.26
CA ASP A 1037 -10.61 -6.03 -46.67
C ASP A 1037 -9.30 -5.31 -47.17
N ASP A 1038 -8.16 -5.55 -46.51
CA ASP A 1038 -6.82 -5.02 -46.78
C ASP A 1038 -6.17 -5.57 -48.08
N GLY A 1039 -6.33 -6.88 -48.33
CA GLY A 1039 -5.76 -7.60 -49.46
C GLY A 1039 -4.53 -8.48 -49.17
N LEU A 1040 -4.15 -8.65 -47.91
CA LEU A 1040 -3.50 -9.87 -47.39
C LEU A 1040 -4.58 -10.94 -47.12
N THR A 1041 -4.24 -11.99 -46.36
CA THR A 1041 -5.22 -12.93 -45.80
C THR A 1041 -4.82 -13.15 -44.34
N ASP A 1042 -5.78 -13.35 -43.47
CA ASP A 1042 -5.61 -13.42 -42.01
C ASP A 1042 -4.47 -14.37 -41.61
N GLY A 1043 -4.37 -15.51 -42.28
CA GLY A 1043 -3.29 -16.49 -42.17
C GLY A 1043 -1.97 -16.09 -42.83
N ASP A 1044 -1.94 -15.38 -43.96
CA ASP A 1044 -0.70 -14.78 -44.48
C ASP A 1044 -0.19 -13.69 -43.52
N GLU A 1045 -1.07 -12.95 -42.86
CA GLU A 1045 -0.76 -11.94 -41.85
C GLU A 1045 -0.16 -12.55 -40.60
N VAL A 1046 -0.93 -13.37 -39.87
CA VAL A 1046 -0.49 -14.05 -38.66
C VAL A 1046 0.78 -14.89 -38.89
N ASN A 1047 0.82 -15.71 -39.95
CA ASN A 1047 1.93 -16.65 -40.16
C ASN A 1047 3.16 -16.04 -40.84
N THR A 1048 3.02 -14.91 -41.55
CA THR A 1048 4.08 -14.42 -42.46
C THR A 1048 4.47 -12.96 -42.25
N HIS A 1049 3.53 -12.08 -41.91
CA HIS A 1049 3.75 -10.64 -41.79
C HIS A 1049 3.75 -10.12 -40.35
N THR A 1050 3.13 -10.85 -39.42
CA THR A 1050 2.94 -10.49 -38.00
C THR A 1050 2.24 -9.15 -37.79
N THR A 1051 1.32 -8.84 -38.71
CA THR A 1051 0.30 -7.78 -38.66
C THR A 1051 -0.96 -8.29 -37.94
N ASP A 1052 -1.90 -7.40 -37.61
CA ASP A 1052 -3.15 -7.72 -36.92
C ASP A 1052 -4.29 -7.92 -37.94
N PRO A 1053 -4.82 -9.14 -38.13
CA PRO A 1053 -5.79 -9.45 -39.20
C PRO A 1053 -7.18 -8.82 -39.01
N LEU A 1054 -7.36 -7.98 -37.98
CA LEU A 1054 -8.56 -7.17 -37.76
C LEU A 1054 -8.32 -5.67 -37.96
N ASP A 1055 -7.09 -5.23 -38.28
CA ASP A 1055 -6.73 -3.82 -38.45
C ASP A 1055 -5.83 -3.58 -39.67
N ALA A 1056 -6.47 -3.16 -40.77
CA ALA A 1056 -5.88 -2.95 -42.09
C ALA A 1056 -4.74 -1.90 -42.17
N ASP A 1057 -4.21 -1.37 -41.07
CA ASP A 1057 -3.14 -0.37 -40.99
C ASP A 1057 -2.39 -0.58 -39.65
N SER A 1058 -1.77 -1.77 -39.46
CA SER A 1058 -1.27 -2.31 -38.17
C SER A 1058 -0.31 -1.40 -37.38
N ASP A 1059 0.22 -0.35 -38.01
CA ASP A 1059 1.14 0.60 -37.38
C ASP A 1059 0.67 2.06 -37.32
N ASP A 1060 -0.60 2.34 -37.67
CA ASP A 1060 -1.21 3.68 -37.77
C ASP A 1060 -0.46 4.62 -38.77
N GLY A 1061 0.33 4.07 -39.70
CA GLY A 1061 1.15 4.79 -40.68
C GLY A 1061 0.34 5.50 -41.77
N GLY A 1062 -0.85 4.99 -42.10
CA GLY A 1062 -1.78 5.58 -43.07
C GLY A 1062 -1.72 4.96 -44.46
N VAL A 1063 -1.09 3.80 -44.61
CA VAL A 1063 -1.07 2.96 -45.82
C VAL A 1063 -1.34 1.52 -45.39
N ILE A 1064 -2.37 0.91 -45.98
CA ILE A 1064 -2.81 -0.43 -45.57
C ILE A 1064 -1.74 -1.51 -45.83
N ASP A 1065 -1.69 -2.53 -44.98
CA ASP A 1065 -0.62 -3.53 -44.88
C ASP A 1065 -0.42 -4.32 -46.20
N GLY A 1066 -1.49 -4.61 -46.92
CA GLY A 1066 -1.50 -5.20 -48.26
C GLY A 1066 -1.01 -4.25 -49.35
N GLU A 1067 -1.20 -2.92 -49.23
CA GLU A 1067 -0.58 -1.94 -50.13
C GLU A 1067 0.92 -1.76 -49.81
N GLU A 1068 1.29 -1.78 -48.53
CA GLU A 1068 2.66 -1.79 -47.99
C GLU A 1068 3.49 -2.97 -48.53
N ILE A 1069 3.03 -4.22 -48.32
CA ILE A 1069 3.69 -5.44 -48.81
C ILE A 1069 3.78 -5.46 -50.35
N SER A 1070 2.77 -4.91 -51.04
CA SER A 1070 2.75 -4.77 -52.50
C SER A 1070 3.73 -3.68 -53.01
N ALA A 1071 3.96 -2.62 -52.23
CA ALA A 1071 4.96 -1.59 -52.47
C ALA A 1071 6.39 -2.05 -52.11
N GLY A 1072 6.51 -2.96 -51.14
CA GLY A 1072 7.75 -3.47 -50.58
C GLY A 1072 8.33 -2.59 -49.45
N THR A 1073 7.45 -1.86 -48.76
CA THR A 1073 7.63 -1.19 -47.47
C THR A 1073 7.33 -2.19 -46.32
N ASN A 1074 7.19 -1.76 -45.08
CA ASN A 1074 7.09 -2.65 -43.91
C ASN A 1074 5.91 -2.25 -43.00
N PRO A 1075 4.83 -3.06 -42.92
CA PRO A 1075 3.57 -2.75 -42.21
C PRO A 1075 3.65 -2.80 -40.67
N LEU A 1076 4.83 -2.48 -40.12
CA LEU A 1076 5.16 -2.41 -38.70
C LEU A 1076 6.24 -1.32 -38.44
N ASP A 1077 6.39 -0.36 -39.37
CA ASP A 1077 7.31 0.80 -39.31
C ASP A 1077 6.63 2.02 -39.97
N PRO A 1078 5.85 2.83 -39.19
CA PRO A 1078 4.98 3.92 -39.68
C PRO A 1078 5.78 5.17 -40.13
N THR A 1079 7.00 4.94 -40.62
CA THR A 1079 7.94 5.95 -41.07
C THR A 1079 8.37 5.75 -42.52
N ASP A 1080 7.97 4.67 -43.20
CA ASP A 1080 8.25 4.43 -44.62
C ASP A 1080 7.05 4.51 -45.60
N ASP A 1081 5.83 4.72 -45.10
CA ASP A 1081 4.57 5.10 -45.79
C ASP A 1081 4.67 6.30 -46.75
N VAL A 1082 5.72 7.11 -46.56
CA VAL A 1082 5.81 8.48 -47.06
C VAL A 1082 5.74 8.53 -48.60
N PRO A 1083 4.70 9.14 -49.20
CA PRO A 1083 4.59 9.23 -50.65
C PRO A 1083 5.77 10.02 -51.25
N GLY A 1084 6.60 9.33 -52.03
CA GLY A 1084 7.84 9.90 -52.57
C GLY A 1084 7.65 11.23 -53.31
N PRO A 1085 8.54 12.23 -53.13
CA PRO A 1085 8.22 13.63 -53.44
C PRO A 1085 8.29 14.01 -54.94
N ASP A 1086 7.26 14.76 -55.38
CA ASP A 1086 7.18 15.67 -56.55
C ASP A 1086 7.67 15.17 -57.93
N ASP A 1087 6.71 14.95 -58.85
CA ASP A 1087 6.85 15.51 -60.22
C ASP A 1087 5.52 16.03 -60.81
N SER A 1088 5.26 17.32 -60.62
CA SER A 1088 4.62 18.21 -61.61
C SER A 1088 3.08 18.32 -61.78
N GLY A 1089 2.39 18.74 -60.71
CA GLY A 1089 1.59 19.98 -60.70
C GLY A 1089 0.32 20.20 -61.58
N LEU A 1090 -0.23 21.41 -61.38
CA LEU A 1090 -1.52 21.95 -61.85
C LEU A 1090 -2.75 21.38 -61.12
N ASP A 1091 -3.84 22.09 -60.81
CA ASP A 1091 -4.27 23.50 -60.80
C ASP A 1091 -5.82 23.45 -60.62
N ASP A 1092 -6.37 24.38 -59.84
CA ASP A 1092 -7.77 24.87 -59.89
C ASP A 1092 -8.98 24.02 -59.38
N THR A 1093 -9.55 24.50 -58.25
CA THR A 1093 -10.99 24.72 -57.94
C THR A 1093 -11.96 23.62 -57.50
N GLY A 1094 -12.67 23.92 -56.39
CA GLY A 1094 -14.03 23.43 -56.07
C GLY A 1094 -14.32 23.28 -54.56
N ASP A 1095 -14.30 24.34 -53.74
CA ASP A 1095 -15.44 25.26 -53.46
C ASP A 1095 -16.45 24.73 -52.41
N ASP A 1096 -16.27 25.16 -51.14
CA ASP A 1096 -17.20 25.27 -49.99
C ASP A 1096 -18.10 24.04 -49.58
N VAL A 1097 -18.52 23.82 -48.32
CA VAL A 1097 -19.13 24.75 -47.33
C VAL A 1097 -19.15 24.20 -45.87
N VAL A 1098 -18.64 25.01 -44.92
CA VAL A 1098 -19.01 25.29 -43.49
C VAL A 1098 -19.33 24.22 -42.41
N ASP A 1099 -18.73 24.46 -41.23
CA ASP A 1099 -19.22 24.23 -39.83
C ASP A 1099 -19.40 22.77 -39.33
N ILE A 1100 -19.01 22.37 -38.10
CA ILE A 1100 -18.63 23.09 -36.87
C ILE A 1100 -17.82 22.17 -35.91
N GLY A 1101 -16.79 22.71 -35.23
CA GLY A 1101 -16.59 22.47 -33.78
C GLY A 1101 -15.62 21.38 -33.24
N LEU A 1102 -14.31 21.72 -33.20
CA LEU A 1102 -13.39 21.71 -32.02
C LEU A 1102 -13.11 20.41 -31.19
N PRO A 1103 -11.96 20.33 -30.46
CA PRO A 1103 -11.08 19.16 -30.61
C PRO A 1103 -10.59 18.49 -29.30
N LYS A 1104 -9.85 17.38 -29.48
CA LYS A 1104 -8.63 16.99 -28.75
C LYS A 1104 -7.61 16.59 -29.84
N GLY A 1105 -6.29 16.75 -29.71
CA GLY A 1105 -5.46 17.18 -28.60
C GLY A 1105 -4.31 16.17 -28.43
N GLY A 1106 -3.07 16.55 -28.78
CA GLY A 1106 -1.90 15.67 -28.61
C GLY A 1106 -0.69 16.04 -29.47
N GLY A 1107 0.50 16.00 -28.86
CA GLY A 1107 1.79 15.84 -29.55
C GLY A 1107 2.59 17.12 -29.84
N GLY A 1108 3.73 17.31 -29.15
CA GLY A 1108 4.61 18.45 -29.43
C GLY A 1108 5.97 18.53 -28.70
N LEU A 1109 6.34 17.57 -27.85
CA LEU A 1109 7.67 17.53 -27.21
C LEU A 1109 8.74 17.10 -28.23
N SER A 1110 9.85 17.85 -28.33
CA SER A 1110 10.88 17.61 -29.33
C SER A 1110 12.16 17.00 -28.76
N CYS A 1111 12.72 16.02 -29.47
CA CYS A 1111 14.04 15.39 -29.31
C CYS A 1111 15.15 16.22 -28.62
N ALA A 1112 16.08 15.53 -27.91
CA ALA A 1112 17.40 15.19 -28.50
C ALA A 1112 18.43 14.42 -27.62
N THR A 1113 18.84 13.23 -28.11
CA THR A 1113 20.25 12.79 -28.33
C THR A 1113 21.17 12.16 -27.23
N THR A 1114 21.44 10.86 -27.44
CA THR A 1114 22.79 10.20 -27.48
C THR A 1114 23.60 9.96 -26.16
N THR A 1115 24.05 8.74 -25.79
CA THR A 1115 25.21 8.02 -26.41
C THR A 1115 25.55 6.65 -25.75
N SER A 1116 25.91 5.63 -26.56
CA SER A 1116 26.88 4.51 -26.33
C SER A 1116 26.95 3.68 -25.01
N GLN A 1117 26.45 2.43 -25.04
CA GLN A 1117 27.19 1.12 -25.11
C GLN A 1117 28.68 1.05 -24.62
N PRO A 1118 29.26 -0.07 -24.08
CA PRO A 1118 28.64 -1.35 -23.61
C PRO A 1118 29.38 -2.24 -22.51
N TRP A 1119 28.80 -3.43 -22.19
CA TRP A 1119 29.38 -4.69 -21.60
C TRP A 1119 29.72 -4.71 -20.07
N TRP A 1120 29.70 -5.82 -19.30
CA TRP A 1120 29.86 -7.27 -19.63
C TRP A 1120 29.44 -8.26 -18.49
N ALA A 1121 28.94 -9.46 -18.85
CA ALA A 1121 29.09 -10.84 -18.27
C ALA A 1121 29.27 -11.07 -16.73
N GLY A 1122 28.77 -12.14 -16.09
CA GLY A 1122 28.22 -13.47 -16.49
C GLY A 1122 28.12 -14.38 -15.23
N VAL A 1123 27.89 -15.71 -15.20
CA VAL A 1123 28.15 -16.79 -16.18
C VAL A 1123 27.61 -18.15 -15.60
N VAL A 1124 26.88 -18.95 -16.42
CA VAL A 1124 26.90 -20.45 -16.50
C VAL A 1124 26.56 -21.28 -15.22
N ALA A 1125 25.59 -22.21 -15.23
CA ALA A 1125 25.68 -23.45 -16.04
C ALA A 1125 24.35 -24.15 -16.36
N ALA A 1126 24.24 -24.68 -17.58
CA ALA A 1126 23.23 -25.64 -18.00
C ALA A 1126 23.80 -27.07 -18.10
N LEU A 1127 22.95 -28.09 -17.95
CA LEU A 1127 22.98 -29.45 -18.52
C LEU A 1127 21.86 -30.28 -17.84
N GLY A 1128 20.99 -31.05 -18.49
CA GLY A 1128 20.85 -31.26 -19.93
C GLY A 1128 20.30 -32.65 -20.30
N ALA A 1129 18.98 -32.72 -20.50
CA ALA A 1129 18.26 -33.59 -21.44
C ALA A 1129 17.98 -35.09 -21.13
N LEU A 1130 16.71 -35.44 -21.42
CA LEU A 1130 16.25 -36.49 -22.38
C LEU A 1130 15.49 -37.72 -21.85
N TRP A 1131 14.16 -37.56 -21.75
CA TRP A 1131 13.11 -38.35 -22.45
C TRP A 1131 13.29 -39.88 -22.65
N ALA A 1132 12.43 -40.68 -22.03
CA ALA A 1132 11.49 -41.60 -22.75
C ALA A 1132 10.61 -42.46 -21.79
N ARG A 1133 9.29 -42.49 -22.05
CA ARG A 1133 8.25 -43.32 -21.40
C ARG A 1133 8.54 -44.84 -21.47
N ARG A 1134 8.15 -45.61 -20.41
CA ARG A 1134 7.07 -46.63 -20.48
C ARG A 1134 6.74 -47.36 -19.16
N LYS A 1135 5.46 -47.20 -18.73
CA LYS A 1135 4.53 -48.09 -17.99
C LYS A 1135 5.04 -49.23 -17.08
N ARG A 1136 4.53 -49.22 -15.84
CA ARG A 1136 4.01 -50.32 -14.96
C ARG A 1136 4.94 -51.53 -14.67
N ALA A 1137 4.90 -52.15 -13.49
CA ALA A 1137 4.11 -51.95 -12.25
C ALA A 1137 4.93 -52.41 -11.04
N ALA A 1138 4.52 -51.96 -9.84
CA ALA A 1138 5.36 -51.81 -8.63
C ALA A 1138 6.48 -50.78 -8.80
#